data_AF-A0A2D7DZ84-F1
#
_entry.id   AF-A0A2D7DZ84-F1
#
_cell.length_a   1.000
_cell.length_b   1.000
_cell.length_c   1.000
_cell.angle_alpha   90.00
_cell.angle_beta   90.00
_cell.angle_gamma   90.00
#
_symmetry.space_group_name_H-M   'P 1'
#
loop_
_entity.id
_entity.type
_entity.pdbx_description
1 polymer ?
#
loop_
_entity_poly.entity_id
_entity_poly.type
_entity_poly.pdbx_seq_one_letter_code
_entity_poly.pdbx_strand_id
1 'polypeptide(L)'
;MTDMLNSYFFQEVNTPFPNLNSIFSHFRDDPTNDSVGAILADSIIFDNEGSLALAVHFFQSPENKTEVGISSPNLLVFFAQNEDGQWEHSTQILNSKGLSNTVLPGWVRQWSLEDLNNDGLNDITFATSLEDGRTMQISPSEYQTNATVLLSGNIYQVLVLDRQDWLHAANSSPSSSTKSGISIFSGFQQHPFAYIFDGSNPTLEVLPINEEVPPINGKLGGGTIEYLDNVSSKSINKTFFFSDIQGFDLTEGARPGLAIRDHNLKTWDIIFGEVPFDTDDKRTLPTLSWLGNIGETTYFRFGDDYIQSATYTDAEEIQIFPNEDPLIVAKYATARLKDSSVDFVTEGTDNEAATYFHFYEFNESSIKIKNITIENEKIHDNANFFEVFDFNNDGFDDIIVSSYDESGQPIVYLNTQLGGFTRADLDFLFPLSSLSGLAYQMKIINTDNGIFDIMVFPAAGTKRSEFGTTPYDWFYFKGNLPLSSGPNFSNPAMSGEPGFNEVYYLSKYPDAQSGIDSGIYDSGLAYYQSIGQNRGDLTFNSGTEIIGSNRNDEIKTYDLGSLQINGGEGVDTVNYSSNKSSYTIEKILTVWNVLNTTLLTEMDELQSVERISFPDGILALDIDAGDTAGQAYRLYQAAFARTPDMTGVAYHMNDMEGNGLALENVANNFIASPEFKTKYGENPSDDVFIDLLYQNVLGRSADADGLAFYKNHFNEGTMSRAAALIGFAESPENISLVAPQIENGIWMAS
;
A
#
# COMPACT_ATOMS: atom_id res chain seq x y z
N MET A 1 8.02 14.60 28.09
CA MET A 1 8.21 13.15 27.85
C MET A 1 7.42 12.74 26.61
N THR A 2 6.25 13.35 26.39
CA THR A 2 5.48 13.36 25.13
C THR A 2 6.25 13.94 23.93
N ASP A 3 6.99 15.05 24.08
CA ASP A 3 7.77 15.63 22.97
C ASP A 3 8.99 14.80 22.51
N MET A 4 9.38 13.74 23.23
CA MET A 4 10.45 12.81 22.77
C MET A 4 9.91 11.56 22.04
N LEU A 5 8.58 11.39 21.96
CA LEU A 5 7.94 10.23 21.32
C LEU A 5 7.40 10.53 19.92
N ASN A 6 7.10 11.80 19.60
CA ASN A 6 6.50 12.21 18.32
C ASN A 6 7.42 12.05 17.09
N SER A 7 8.67 11.62 17.24
CA SER A 7 9.67 11.54 16.16
C SER A 7 10.10 10.12 15.79
N TYR A 8 9.41 9.09 16.29
CA TYR A 8 9.88 7.71 16.13
C TYR A 8 9.59 7.18 14.72
N PHE A 9 8.33 7.26 14.27
CA PHE A 9 7.91 6.80 12.94
C PHE A 9 7.99 7.89 11.87
N PHE A 10 7.69 9.13 12.26
CA PHE A 10 7.63 10.26 11.35
C PHE A 10 8.54 11.39 11.80
N GLN A 11 9.14 12.08 10.83
CA GLN A 11 9.86 13.32 11.04
C GLN A 11 9.18 14.45 10.29
N GLU A 12 8.72 15.46 11.03
CA GLU A 12 8.20 16.69 10.43
C GLU A 12 9.31 17.42 9.65
N VAL A 13 9.04 17.72 8.39
CA VAL A 13 9.92 18.52 7.55
C VAL A 13 9.64 19.99 7.82
N ASN A 14 10.65 20.70 8.33
CA ASN A 14 10.52 22.13 8.60
C ASN A 14 10.34 22.91 7.30
N THR A 15 9.26 23.70 7.23
CA THR A 15 8.94 24.55 6.07
C THR A 15 8.89 23.71 4.78
N PRO A 16 7.93 22.79 4.66
CA PRO A 16 7.94 21.81 3.58
C PRO A 16 7.75 22.43 2.19
N PHE A 17 7.18 23.63 2.12
CA PHE A 17 7.06 24.42 0.89
C PHE A 17 7.74 25.79 1.06
N PRO A 18 9.07 25.89 0.86
CA PRO A 18 9.85 27.08 1.23
C PRO A 18 9.57 28.31 0.36
N ASN A 19 9.01 28.16 -0.84
CA ASN A 19 8.84 29.26 -1.80
C ASN A 19 7.53 29.21 -2.60
N LEU A 20 6.40 29.47 -1.94
CA LEU A 20 5.10 29.60 -2.60
C LEU A 20 4.83 30.99 -3.20
N ASN A 21 5.71 31.98 -3.00
CA ASN A 21 5.52 33.34 -3.50
C ASN A 21 5.33 33.41 -5.02
N SER A 22 6.06 32.58 -5.76
CA SER A 22 5.94 32.49 -7.21
C SER A 22 4.55 32.02 -7.65
N ILE A 23 3.92 31.14 -6.88
CA ILE A 23 2.57 30.63 -7.13
C ILE A 23 1.55 31.69 -6.74
N PHE A 24 1.62 32.19 -5.50
CA PHE A 24 0.67 33.19 -4.98
C PHE A 24 0.64 34.50 -5.76
N SER A 25 1.69 34.84 -6.52
CA SER A 25 1.68 35.98 -7.44
C SER A 25 0.63 35.90 -8.55
N HIS A 26 0.10 34.71 -8.84
CA HIS A 26 -0.98 34.48 -9.82
C HIS A 26 -2.38 34.73 -9.24
N PHE A 27 -2.50 34.84 -7.92
CA PHE A 27 -3.77 34.98 -7.21
C PHE A 27 -3.98 36.43 -6.78
N ARG A 28 -5.25 36.81 -6.61
CA ARG A 28 -5.61 38.14 -6.14
C ARG A 28 -5.01 38.42 -4.76
N ASP A 29 -4.65 39.67 -4.54
CA ASP A 29 -4.05 40.16 -3.30
C ASP A 29 -5.11 40.89 -2.46
N ASP A 30 -6.02 40.11 -1.85
CA ASP A 30 -6.94 40.58 -0.82
C ASP A 30 -6.67 39.83 0.50
N PRO A 31 -5.84 40.40 1.40
CA PRO A 31 -5.47 39.75 2.65
C PRO A 31 -6.63 39.64 3.65
N THR A 32 -7.76 40.29 3.37
CA THR A 32 -8.95 40.28 4.23
C THR A 32 -10.00 39.27 3.80
N ASN A 33 -10.16 39.01 2.49
CA ASN A 33 -11.31 38.25 1.98
C ASN A 33 -10.97 37.11 1.00
N ASP A 34 -9.71 36.85 0.66
CA ASP A 34 -9.36 35.81 -0.31
C ASP A 34 -8.57 34.63 0.31
N SER A 35 -9.06 33.40 0.16
CA SER A 35 -8.31 32.16 0.45
C SER A 35 -7.84 31.49 -0.84
N VAL A 36 -6.65 30.90 -0.80
CA VAL A 36 -6.13 30.04 -1.88
C VAL A 36 -6.21 28.60 -1.40
N GLY A 37 -7.16 27.86 -1.95
CA GLY A 37 -7.31 26.43 -1.78
C GLY A 37 -6.31 25.63 -2.59
N ALA A 38 -6.01 24.42 -2.11
CA ALA A 38 -5.39 23.37 -2.90
C ALA A 38 -6.00 22.02 -2.49
N ILE A 39 -6.18 21.12 -3.46
CA ILE A 39 -6.95 19.87 -3.30
C ILE A 39 -6.17 18.67 -3.84
N LEU A 40 -5.82 18.71 -5.13
CA LEU A 40 -4.96 17.69 -5.75
C LEU A 40 -3.59 17.78 -5.09
N ALA A 41 -3.11 16.73 -4.43
CA ALA A 41 -1.76 16.66 -3.88
C ALA A 41 -1.23 15.24 -4.11
N ASP A 42 -0.98 14.90 -5.38
CA ASP A 42 -0.69 13.52 -5.79
C ASP A 42 0.68 13.39 -6.46
N SER A 43 1.31 12.23 -6.29
CA SER A 43 2.64 11.94 -6.84
C SER A 43 2.52 11.47 -8.29
N ILE A 44 3.27 12.13 -9.19
CA ILE A 44 3.32 11.78 -10.61
C ILE A 44 4.75 11.38 -11.01
N ILE A 45 4.86 10.35 -11.83
CA ILE A 45 6.06 10.02 -12.60
C ILE A 45 5.97 10.78 -13.93
N PHE A 46 6.93 11.67 -14.16
CA PHE A 46 6.90 12.58 -15.30
C PHE A 46 8.09 12.44 -16.27
N ASP A 47 9.00 11.50 -15.99
CA ASP A 47 10.11 11.15 -16.89
C ASP A 47 10.43 9.65 -16.87
N ASN A 48 11.25 9.23 -17.84
CA ASN A 48 11.59 7.82 -18.06
C ASN A 48 12.60 7.31 -17.03
N GLU A 49 13.19 8.21 -16.26
CA GLU A 49 14.06 7.90 -15.13
C GLU A 49 13.26 7.55 -13.87
N GLY A 50 11.94 7.77 -13.87
CA GLY A 50 11.07 7.49 -12.73
C GLY A 50 11.02 8.63 -11.71
N SER A 51 11.43 9.84 -12.08
CA SER A 51 11.42 10.98 -11.15
C SER A 51 10.00 11.33 -10.73
N LEU A 52 9.83 11.51 -9.42
CA LEU A 52 8.56 11.89 -8.80
C LEU A 52 8.43 13.40 -8.70
N ALA A 53 7.24 13.91 -9.01
CA ALA A 53 6.82 15.26 -8.68
C ALA A 53 5.44 15.24 -8.04
N LEU A 54 5.23 16.14 -7.08
CA LEU A 54 3.91 16.38 -6.50
C LEU A 54 3.12 17.32 -7.40
N ALA A 55 2.01 16.86 -7.96
CA ALA A 55 1.05 17.69 -8.70
C ALA A 55 0.07 18.33 -7.72
N VAL A 56 -0.04 19.66 -7.77
CA VAL A 56 -0.95 20.43 -6.90
C VAL A 56 -1.81 21.40 -7.68
N HIS A 57 -3.13 21.30 -7.51
CA HIS A 57 -4.08 22.26 -8.07
C HIS A 57 -4.45 23.34 -7.05
N PHE A 58 -3.99 24.56 -7.28
CA PHE A 58 -4.36 25.73 -6.49
C PHE A 58 -5.54 26.47 -7.12
N PHE A 59 -6.47 26.97 -6.31
CA PHE A 59 -7.62 27.76 -6.76
C PHE A 59 -8.02 28.81 -5.73
N GLN A 60 -8.67 29.89 -6.17
CA GLN A 60 -9.14 30.95 -5.29
C GLN A 60 -10.62 31.23 -5.49
N SER A 61 -11.39 30.95 -4.43
CA SER A 61 -12.83 31.27 -4.33
C SER A 61 -13.02 32.67 -3.73
N PRO A 62 -14.07 33.43 -4.12
CA PRO A 62 -14.50 34.61 -3.37
C PRO A 62 -15.11 34.20 -2.01
N GLU A 63 -14.79 34.91 -0.91
CA GLU A 63 -15.21 34.51 0.46
C GLU A 63 -16.72 34.34 0.62
N ASN A 64 -17.52 35.19 -0.02
CA ASN A 64 -18.97 35.18 0.17
C ASN A 64 -19.72 34.19 -0.72
N LYS A 65 -19.07 33.42 -1.61
CA LYS A 65 -19.70 32.53 -2.62
C LYS A 65 -20.87 33.15 -3.45
N THR A 66 -21.17 34.43 -3.26
CA THR A 66 -22.28 35.19 -3.82
C THR A 66 -21.81 36.37 -4.67
N GLU A 67 -20.50 36.66 -4.69
CA GLU A 67 -19.93 37.73 -5.50
C GLU A 67 -19.61 37.22 -6.90
N VAL A 68 -20.63 37.27 -7.74
CA VAL A 68 -20.57 36.66 -9.06
C VAL A 68 -19.86 37.56 -10.06
N GLY A 69 -19.07 36.96 -10.95
CA GLY A 69 -18.33 37.66 -11.99
C GLY A 69 -16.94 38.14 -11.56
N ILE A 70 -16.50 37.80 -10.34
CA ILE A 70 -15.12 38.01 -9.90
C ILE A 70 -14.23 36.92 -10.51
N SER A 71 -13.08 37.35 -11.04
CA SER A 71 -12.07 36.46 -11.62
C SER A 71 -11.61 35.46 -10.57
N SER A 72 -11.86 34.16 -10.73
CA SER A 72 -11.40 33.08 -9.82
C SER A 72 -10.19 32.36 -10.42
N PRO A 73 -8.95 32.83 -10.21
CA PRO A 73 -7.76 32.21 -10.77
C PRO A 73 -7.54 30.81 -10.19
N ASN A 74 -6.98 29.93 -11.00
CA ASN A 74 -6.53 28.61 -10.59
C ASN A 74 -5.26 28.24 -11.36
N LEU A 75 -4.47 27.32 -10.81
CA LEU A 75 -3.17 26.94 -11.34
C LEU A 75 -2.81 25.52 -10.93
N LEU A 76 -2.53 24.66 -11.91
CA LEU A 76 -1.86 23.38 -11.70
C LEU A 76 -0.35 23.61 -11.61
N VAL A 77 0.26 23.12 -10.54
CA VAL A 77 1.67 23.37 -10.18
C VAL A 77 2.33 22.03 -9.86
N PHE A 78 3.59 21.89 -10.21
CA PHE A 78 4.36 20.69 -9.89
C PHE A 78 5.51 21.05 -8.96
N PHE A 79 5.79 20.17 -8.00
CA PHE A 79 6.89 20.30 -7.06
C PHE A 79 7.81 19.10 -7.15
N ALA A 80 9.12 19.35 -7.21
CA ALA A 80 10.13 18.32 -7.07
C ALA A 80 10.70 18.40 -5.65
N GLN A 81 11.00 17.25 -5.06
CA GLN A 81 11.61 17.21 -3.74
C GLN A 81 13.11 17.49 -3.84
N ASN A 82 13.64 18.34 -2.96
CA ASN A 82 15.09 18.58 -2.84
C ASN A 82 15.75 17.60 -1.84
N GLU A 83 17.07 17.68 -1.70
CA GLU A 83 17.84 16.79 -0.80
C GLU A 83 17.43 16.93 0.69
N ASP A 84 16.84 18.05 1.09
CA ASP A 84 16.35 18.32 2.43
C ASP A 84 14.90 17.83 2.66
N GLY A 85 14.27 17.19 1.66
CA GLY A 85 12.90 16.71 1.72
C GLY A 85 11.83 17.80 1.49
N GLN A 86 12.23 19.01 1.12
CA GLN A 86 11.31 20.12 0.85
C GLN A 86 10.81 20.07 -0.60
N TRP A 87 9.55 20.47 -0.79
CA TRP A 87 8.88 20.52 -2.08
C TRP A 87 9.11 21.89 -2.76
N GLU A 88 9.92 21.89 -3.81
CA GLU A 88 10.27 23.10 -4.56
C GLU A 88 9.48 23.20 -5.85
N HIS A 89 8.94 24.41 -6.14
CA HIS A 89 8.18 24.66 -7.35
C HIS A 89 9.03 24.37 -8.61
N SER A 90 8.63 23.32 -9.34
CA SER A 90 9.40 22.71 -10.43
C SER A 90 8.63 22.62 -11.76
N THR A 91 7.46 23.26 -11.89
CA THR A 91 6.64 23.30 -13.13
C THR A 91 7.44 23.63 -14.40
N GLN A 92 8.52 24.42 -14.29
CA GLN A 92 9.42 24.72 -15.43
C GLN A 92 10.04 23.46 -16.07
N ILE A 93 10.21 22.38 -15.30
CA ILE A 93 10.68 21.09 -15.81
C ILE A 93 9.69 20.57 -16.86
N LEU A 94 8.39 20.59 -16.55
CA LEU A 94 7.33 20.21 -17.49
C LEU A 94 7.15 21.22 -18.63
N ASN A 95 7.41 22.51 -18.41
CA ASN A 95 7.42 23.50 -19.50
C ASN A 95 8.49 23.19 -20.56
N SER A 96 9.65 22.67 -20.12
CA SER A 96 10.69 22.20 -21.05
C SER A 96 10.23 21.01 -21.89
N LYS A 97 9.26 20.24 -21.36
CA LYS A 97 8.50 19.20 -22.05
C LYS A 97 7.19 19.75 -22.65
N GLY A 98 7.14 21.03 -23.01
CA GLY A 98 6.05 21.62 -23.79
C GLY A 98 4.74 21.89 -23.05
N LEU A 99 4.67 21.70 -21.73
CA LEU A 99 3.55 22.20 -20.93
C LEU A 99 3.46 23.73 -21.08
N SER A 100 2.37 24.19 -21.70
CA SER A 100 2.21 25.61 -22.06
C SER A 100 1.03 26.29 -21.38
N ASN A 101 0.13 25.51 -20.77
CA ASN A 101 -0.99 26.00 -19.99
C ASN A 101 -1.18 25.11 -18.75
N THR A 102 -1.37 25.74 -17.60
CA THR A 102 -1.63 25.09 -16.31
C THR A 102 -2.94 25.55 -15.69
N VAL A 103 -3.72 26.38 -16.39
CA VAL A 103 -5.05 26.81 -15.94
C VAL A 103 -6.08 25.77 -16.36
N LEU A 104 -6.82 25.25 -15.38
CA LEU A 104 -7.93 24.31 -15.60
C LEU A 104 -9.25 25.06 -15.79
N PRO A 105 -10.26 24.47 -16.47
CA PRO A 105 -11.54 25.13 -16.71
C PRO A 105 -12.33 25.50 -15.45
N GLY A 106 -12.09 24.80 -14.34
CA GLY A 106 -12.75 24.99 -13.05
C GLY A 106 -11.91 24.48 -11.89
N TRP A 107 -12.51 24.40 -10.70
CA TRP A 107 -11.88 23.69 -9.58
C TRP A 107 -12.04 22.18 -9.77
N VAL A 108 -11.09 21.41 -9.24
CA VAL A 108 -11.07 19.94 -9.36
C VAL A 108 -11.74 19.32 -8.15
N ARG A 109 -12.71 18.43 -8.40
CA ARG A 109 -13.39 17.66 -7.35
C ARG A 109 -12.79 16.25 -7.17
N GLN A 110 -12.54 15.56 -8.28
CA GLN A 110 -11.93 14.23 -8.32
C GLN A 110 -10.94 14.16 -9.49
N TRP A 111 -9.98 13.25 -9.39
CA TRP A 111 -8.96 13.00 -10.38
C TRP A 111 -8.54 11.53 -10.38
N SER A 112 -7.83 11.11 -11.42
CA SER A 112 -7.21 9.78 -11.52
C SER A 112 -5.92 9.88 -12.34
N LEU A 113 -4.92 9.08 -11.97
CA LEU A 113 -3.59 9.05 -12.56
C LEU A 113 -3.42 7.73 -13.32
N GLU A 114 -3.26 7.81 -14.64
CA GLU A 114 -3.09 6.60 -15.47
C GLU A 114 -2.21 6.90 -16.67
N ASP A 115 -1.59 5.88 -17.27
CA ASP A 115 -0.95 6.02 -18.58
C ASP A 115 -1.99 5.78 -19.69
N LEU A 116 -2.69 6.83 -20.11
CA LEU A 116 -3.79 6.76 -21.08
C LEU A 116 -3.30 6.49 -22.50
N ASN A 117 -2.01 6.71 -22.78
CA ASN A 117 -1.47 6.64 -24.14
C ASN A 117 -0.33 5.62 -24.32
N ASN A 118 0.01 4.88 -23.26
CA ASN A 118 1.04 3.86 -23.19
C ASN A 118 2.45 4.41 -23.52
N ASP A 119 2.79 5.60 -23.01
CA ASP A 119 4.14 6.19 -23.13
C ASP A 119 5.02 6.01 -21.90
N GLY A 120 4.51 5.39 -20.84
CA GLY A 120 5.21 5.12 -19.59
C GLY A 120 5.21 6.31 -18.62
N LEU A 121 4.48 7.38 -18.92
CA LEU A 121 4.35 8.57 -18.06
C LEU A 121 2.91 8.70 -17.56
N ASN A 122 2.74 9.33 -16.40
CA ASN A 122 1.39 9.54 -15.87
C ASN A 122 0.66 10.68 -16.59
N ASP A 123 -0.58 10.38 -16.99
CA ASP A 123 -1.62 11.33 -17.35
C ASP A 123 -2.51 11.62 -16.13
N ILE A 124 -3.26 12.72 -16.18
CA ILE A 124 -4.23 13.04 -15.12
C ILE A 124 -5.59 13.35 -15.73
N THR A 125 -6.60 12.59 -15.35
CA THR A 125 -8.00 12.88 -15.66
C THR A 125 -8.58 13.81 -14.58
N PHE A 126 -9.31 14.88 -14.94
CA PHE A 126 -9.90 15.82 -13.97
C PHE A 126 -11.42 15.94 -14.09
N ALA A 127 -12.14 15.72 -12.99
CA ALA A 127 -13.52 16.18 -12.82
C ALA A 127 -13.51 17.64 -12.35
N THR A 128 -13.81 18.57 -13.26
CA THR A 128 -13.83 20.02 -12.94
C THR A 128 -15.24 20.58 -12.86
N SER A 129 -15.46 21.63 -12.06
CA SER A 129 -16.73 22.38 -12.09
C SER A 129 -16.54 23.85 -11.76
N LEU A 130 -17.61 24.65 -11.84
CA LEU A 130 -17.60 26.07 -11.47
C LEU A 130 -18.12 26.37 -10.05
N GLU A 131 -18.10 25.38 -9.14
CA GLU A 131 -18.52 25.59 -7.74
C GLU A 131 -17.53 26.41 -6.90
N ASP A 132 -16.44 26.89 -7.51
CA ASP A 132 -15.47 27.81 -6.91
C ASP A 132 -15.97 29.25 -6.79
N GLY A 133 -17.28 29.47 -6.93
CA GLY A 133 -17.95 30.75 -6.68
C GLY A 133 -17.98 31.71 -7.86
N ARG A 134 -17.45 31.34 -9.04
CA ARG A 134 -17.46 32.21 -10.22
C ARG A 134 -18.82 32.31 -10.93
N THR A 135 -19.83 31.59 -10.46
CA THR A 135 -21.15 31.43 -11.08
C THR A 135 -22.30 31.89 -10.17
N MET A 136 -23.45 32.30 -10.74
CA MET A 136 -24.58 32.90 -10.01
C MET A 136 -25.43 31.88 -9.24
N GLN A 137 -25.14 30.58 -9.38
CA GLN A 137 -25.82 29.47 -8.71
C GLN A 137 -27.35 29.42 -8.97
N ILE A 138 -27.82 29.96 -10.10
CA ILE A 138 -29.27 30.04 -10.39
C ILE A 138 -29.79 28.77 -11.07
N SER A 139 -28.91 28.04 -11.74
CA SER A 139 -29.23 26.77 -12.40
C SER A 139 -28.03 25.81 -12.42
N PRO A 140 -28.27 24.49 -12.35
CA PRO A 140 -27.22 23.47 -12.49
C PRO A 140 -26.37 23.59 -13.77
N SER A 141 -26.93 24.11 -14.86
CA SER A 141 -26.19 24.33 -16.12
C SER A 141 -25.08 25.38 -16.02
N GLU A 142 -25.14 26.27 -15.03
CA GLU A 142 -24.12 27.30 -14.84
C GLU A 142 -22.87 26.78 -14.09
N TYR A 143 -22.88 25.51 -13.66
CA TYR A 143 -21.73 24.86 -13.02
C TYR A 143 -20.88 24.02 -13.98
N GLN A 144 -21.32 23.88 -15.24
CA GLN A 144 -20.71 22.94 -16.18
C GLN A 144 -19.33 23.42 -16.66
N THR A 145 -18.40 22.48 -16.80
CA THR A 145 -17.12 22.68 -17.48
C THR A 145 -16.87 21.55 -18.45
N ASN A 146 -15.91 21.76 -19.35
CA ASN A 146 -15.42 20.75 -20.27
C ASN A 146 -14.63 19.66 -19.52
N ALA A 147 -14.83 18.40 -19.93
CA ALA A 147 -13.97 17.30 -19.51
C ALA A 147 -12.51 17.63 -19.85
N THR A 148 -11.59 17.35 -18.93
CA THR A 148 -10.21 17.81 -19.02
C THR A 148 -9.25 16.71 -18.63
N VAL A 149 -8.17 16.57 -19.39
CA VAL A 149 -7.08 15.61 -19.14
C VAL A 149 -5.73 16.31 -19.31
N LEU A 150 -4.79 16.11 -18.39
CA LEU A 150 -3.38 16.37 -18.63
C LEU A 150 -2.81 15.15 -19.33
N LEU A 151 -2.45 15.27 -20.61
CA LEU A 151 -1.90 14.18 -21.41
C LEU A 151 -0.39 14.38 -21.61
N SER A 152 0.38 13.36 -21.30
CA SER A 152 1.79 13.13 -21.58
C SER A 152 2.03 12.87 -23.08
N GLY A 153 3.30 12.71 -23.46
CA GLY A 153 3.73 12.52 -24.82
C GLY A 153 4.99 13.32 -25.15
N ASN A 154 5.17 13.67 -26.44
CA ASN A 154 6.26 14.58 -26.85
C ASN A 154 6.18 15.94 -26.15
N ILE A 155 4.96 16.35 -25.78
CA ILE A 155 4.70 17.46 -24.89
C ILE A 155 3.65 17.05 -23.86
N TYR A 156 3.73 17.61 -22.66
CA TYR A 156 2.59 17.62 -21.73
C TYR A 156 1.59 18.67 -22.16
N GLN A 157 0.30 18.32 -22.22
CA GLN A 157 -0.76 19.22 -22.64
C GLN A 157 -2.03 19.05 -21.81
N VAL A 158 -2.61 20.16 -21.36
CA VAL A 158 -3.96 20.17 -20.81
C VAL A 158 -4.95 20.13 -21.99
N LEU A 159 -5.51 18.95 -22.24
CA LEU A 159 -6.55 18.72 -23.22
C LEU A 159 -7.92 19.06 -22.64
N VAL A 160 -8.52 20.14 -23.14
CA VAL A 160 -9.91 20.50 -22.86
C VAL A 160 -10.79 19.88 -23.93
N LEU A 161 -11.62 18.92 -23.55
CA LEU A 161 -12.41 18.06 -24.43
C LEU A 161 -13.83 18.63 -24.63
N ASP A 162 -14.47 18.28 -25.74
CA ASP A 162 -15.69 18.98 -26.19
C ASP A 162 -16.90 18.86 -25.25
N ARG A 163 -17.06 17.74 -24.53
CA ARG A 163 -18.25 17.48 -23.73
C ARG A 163 -18.18 18.17 -22.38
N GLN A 164 -19.28 18.81 -22.00
CA GLN A 164 -19.43 19.53 -20.73
C GLN A 164 -20.40 18.82 -19.79
N ASP A 165 -20.18 18.92 -18.49
CA ASP A 165 -21.14 18.53 -17.45
C ASP A 165 -20.81 19.28 -16.15
N TRP A 166 -21.68 19.21 -15.16
CA TRP A 166 -21.36 19.53 -13.78
C TRP A 166 -20.57 18.37 -13.19
N LEU A 167 -19.32 18.20 -13.67
CA LEU A 167 -18.51 17.03 -13.38
C LEU A 167 -18.21 16.96 -11.89
N HIS A 168 -18.39 15.77 -11.35
CA HIS A 168 -18.14 15.49 -9.95
C HIS A 168 -17.27 14.27 -9.76
N ALA A 169 -17.37 13.31 -10.68
CA ALA A 169 -16.55 12.12 -10.68
C ALA A 169 -15.81 11.93 -11.99
N ALA A 170 -14.56 11.52 -11.88
CA ALA A 170 -13.77 11.06 -13.01
C ALA A 170 -12.76 10.02 -12.53
N ASN A 171 -12.61 8.96 -13.31
CA ASN A 171 -11.55 7.98 -13.12
C ASN A 171 -11.02 7.57 -14.50
N SER A 172 -9.91 6.84 -14.55
CA SER A 172 -9.30 6.37 -15.78
C SER A 172 -8.83 4.93 -15.67
N SER A 173 -8.63 4.29 -16.81
CA SER A 173 -7.91 3.01 -16.90
C SER A 173 -6.73 3.17 -17.84
N PRO A 174 -5.60 2.50 -17.57
CA PRO A 174 -4.41 2.62 -18.40
C PRO A 174 -4.62 1.99 -19.77
N SER A 175 -3.86 2.49 -20.74
CA SER A 175 -3.68 1.87 -22.04
C SER A 175 -2.72 0.69 -21.94
N SER A 176 -2.85 -0.24 -22.87
CA SER A 176 -1.95 -1.38 -23.01
C SER A 176 -1.84 -1.81 -24.47
N SER A 177 -1.03 -2.83 -24.74
CA SER A 177 -0.93 -3.42 -26.09
C SER A 177 -2.25 -3.98 -26.65
N THR A 178 -3.26 -4.21 -25.80
CA THR A 178 -4.54 -4.85 -26.18
C THR A 178 -5.79 -4.02 -25.88
N LYS A 179 -5.68 -2.99 -25.02
CA LYS A 179 -6.78 -2.15 -24.54
C LYS A 179 -6.38 -0.70 -24.66
N SER A 180 -7.27 0.15 -25.16
CA SER A 180 -7.05 1.60 -25.18
C SER A 180 -7.19 2.18 -23.78
N GLY A 181 -6.48 3.27 -23.49
CA GLY A 181 -6.71 4.06 -22.28
C GLY A 181 -8.11 4.67 -22.30
N ILE A 182 -8.70 4.82 -21.12
CA ILE A 182 -10.07 5.35 -20.97
C ILE A 182 -10.05 6.39 -19.87
N SER A 183 -10.62 7.56 -20.12
CA SER A 183 -11.06 8.49 -19.07
C SER A 183 -12.57 8.51 -19.04
N ILE A 184 -13.17 8.18 -17.90
CA ILE A 184 -14.63 8.18 -17.70
C ILE A 184 -15.03 9.33 -16.79
N PHE A 185 -16.15 9.97 -17.10
CA PHE A 185 -16.63 11.18 -16.48
C PHE A 185 -18.11 11.05 -16.12
N SER A 186 -18.48 11.55 -14.95
CA SER A 186 -19.85 11.61 -14.47
C SER A 186 -20.12 12.93 -13.74
N GLY A 187 -21.36 13.41 -13.89
CA GLY A 187 -21.84 14.65 -13.31
C GLY A 187 -23.35 14.65 -13.17
N PHE A 188 -23.91 15.75 -12.68
CA PHE A 188 -25.32 15.82 -12.33
C PHE A 188 -26.26 16.26 -13.47
N GLN A 189 -25.74 16.54 -14.68
CA GLN A 189 -26.54 17.10 -15.77
C GLN A 189 -26.67 16.19 -16.99
N GLN A 190 -25.69 15.34 -17.29
CA GLN A 190 -25.74 14.47 -18.46
C GLN A 190 -25.47 13.01 -18.12
N HIS A 191 -25.75 12.12 -19.09
CA HIS A 191 -25.32 10.74 -19.01
C HIS A 191 -23.79 10.65 -18.99
N PRO A 192 -23.21 9.83 -18.09
CA PRO A 192 -21.79 9.56 -18.09
C PRO A 192 -21.24 9.13 -19.43
N PHE A 193 -19.98 9.48 -19.59
CA PHE A 193 -19.32 9.40 -20.87
C PHE A 193 -17.85 9.13 -20.69
N ALA A 194 -17.26 8.56 -21.71
CA ALA A 194 -15.87 8.19 -21.72
C ALA A 194 -15.16 8.80 -22.92
N TYR A 195 -13.89 9.07 -22.74
CA TYR A 195 -12.96 9.36 -23.82
C TYR A 195 -12.00 8.20 -23.97
N ILE A 196 -11.95 7.63 -25.17
CA ILE A 196 -11.09 6.50 -25.51
C ILE A 196 -9.83 7.03 -26.20
N PHE A 197 -8.67 6.67 -25.65
CA PHE A 197 -7.35 7.09 -26.12
C PHE A 197 -6.75 5.99 -27.01
N ASP A 198 -7.18 5.94 -28.28
CA ASP A 198 -6.69 5.02 -29.31
C ASP A 198 -5.69 5.70 -30.29
N GLY A 199 -5.10 6.81 -29.87
CA GLY A 199 -4.15 7.62 -30.64
C GLY A 199 -4.10 9.06 -30.11
N SER A 200 -3.60 10.01 -30.92
CA SER A 200 -3.39 11.39 -30.49
C SER A 200 -4.67 12.23 -30.30
N ASN A 201 -5.84 11.73 -30.71
CA ASN A 201 -7.12 12.42 -30.57
C ASN A 201 -8.13 11.47 -29.92
N PRO A 202 -8.52 11.70 -28.66
CA PRO A 202 -9.43 10.81 -27.98
C PRO A 202 -10.85 10.87 -28.58
N THR A 203 -11.55 9.74 -28.56
CA THR A 203 -12.91 9.63 -29.11
C THR A 203 -13.95 9.58 -27.99
N LEU A 204 -15.01 10.39 -28.13
CA LEU A 204 -16.11 10.44 -27.17
C LEU A 204 -17.04 9.24 -27.35
N GLU A 205 -17.32 8.53 -26.27
CA GLU A 205 -18.34 7.48 -26.18
C GLU A 205 -19.30 7.78 -25.02
N VAL A 206 -20.58 7.45 -25.19
CA VAL A 206 -21.62 7.66 -24.16
C VAL A 206 -21.99 6.31 -23.58
N LEU A 207 -22.07 6.22 -22.25
CA LEU A 207 -22.42 4.97 -21.60
C LEU A 207 -23.93 4.70 -21.80
N PRO A 208 -24.32 3.45 -22.13
CA PRO A 208 -25.69 3.05 -22.36
C PRO A 208 -26.40 2.89 -21.02
N ILE A 209 -26.98 3.99 -20.57
CA ILE A 209 -27.95 3.98 -19.49
C ILE A 209 -29.31 4.10 -20.18
N ASN A 210 -30.28 3.29 -19.79
CA ASN A 210 -31.55 3.14 -20.51
C ASN A 210 -32.16 4.51 -20.91
N GLU A 211 -32.26 4.75 -22.23
CA GLU A 211 -32.67 6.03 -22.84
C GLU A 211 -34.16 6.40 -22.60
N GLU A 212 -34.96 5.53 -21.97
CA GLU A 212 -36.37 5.82 -21.67
C GLU A 212 -36.55 6.86 -20.55
N VAL A 213 -35.48 7.26 -19.86
CA VAL A 213 -35.50 8.36 -18.88
C VAL A 213 -34.92 9.63 -19.52
N PRO A 214 -35.68 10.72 -19.66
CA PRO A 214 -35.17 11.97 -20.22
C PRO A 214 -33.92 12.46 -19.45
N PRO A 215 -32.96 13.16 -20.09
CA PRO A 215 -31.76 13.70 -19.45
C PRO A 215 -32.02 14.61 -18.23
N ILE A 216 -33.27 15.07 -18.09
CA ILE A 216 -33.72 15.94 -17.02
C ILE A 216 -33.99 15.16 -15.71
N ASN A 217 -34.27 13.85 -15.79
CA ASN A 217 -34.73 13.03 -14.66
C ASN A 217 -33.94 11.72 -14.43
N GLY A 218 -32.94 11.39 -15.26
CA GLY A 218 -32.11 10.20 -15.09
C GLY A 218 -30.65 10.61 -14.88
N LYS A 219 -30.27 10.89 -13.64
CA LYS A 219 -28.88 11.24 -13.31
C LYS A 219 -28.16 9.94 -12.96
N LEU A 220 -26.93 9.71 -13.41
CA LEU A 220 -26.06 8.92 -12.53
C LEU A 220 -25.68 9.84 -11.37
N GLY A 221 -25.29 9.27 -10.23
CA GLY A 221 -25.15 10.06 -9.03
C GLY A 221 -24.04 11.11 -9.08
N GLY A 222 -23.21 11.13 -10.13
CA GLY A 222 -22.02 11.97 -10.16
C GLY A 222 -21.12 11.74 -8.95
N GLY A 223 -21.32 10.66 -8.18
CA GLY A 223 -20.77 10.54 -6.84
C GLY A 223 -19.40 9.89 -6.86
N THR A 224 -19.29 8.76 -7.57
CA THR A 224 -18.04 7.97 -7.63
C THR A 224 -17.91 7.21 -8.95
N ILE A 225 -16.67 7.06 -9.39
CA ILE A 225 -16.25 6.09 -10.39
C ILE A 225 -14.94 5.48 -9.91
N GLU A 226 -14.83 4.16 -9.92
CA GLU A 226 -13.61 3.44 -9.56
C GLU A 226 -13.16 2.48 -10.66
N TYR A 227 -11.88 2.50 -11.01
CA TYR A 227 -11.31 1.56 -12.00
C TYR A 227 -10.96 0.25 -11.29
N LEU A 228 -11.51 -0.85 -11.80
CA LEU A 228 -11.33 -2.15 -11.17
C LEU A 228 -10.14 -2.86 -11.83
N ASP A 229 -8.92 -2.60 -11.35
CA ASP A 229 -7.70 -3.11 -11.96
C ASP A 229 -7.62 -4.64 -11.91
N ASN A 230 -7.94 -5.24 -10.76
CA ASN A 230 -7.83 -6.69 -10.58
C ASN A 230 -8.69 -7.48 -11.59
N VAL A 231 -9.94 -7.10 -11.83
CA VAL A 231 -10.79 -7.79 -12.82
C VAL A 231 -10.44 -7.37 -14.26
N SER A 232 -10.03 -6.13 -14.46
CA SER A 232 -9.65 -5.62 -15.79
C SER A 232 -8.37 -6.28 -16.30
N SER A 233 -7.38 -6.52 -15.44
CA SER A 233 -6.12 -7.20 -15.79
C SER A 233 -6.32 -8.67 -16.13
N LYS A 234 -7.28 -9.35 -15.48
CA LYS A 234 -7.69 -10.74 -15.79
C LYS A 234 -8.42 -10.87 -17.13
N SER A 235 -8.93 -9.77 -17.69
CA SER A 235 -9.67 -9.75 -18.95
C SER A 235 -8.83 -9.21 -20.12
N ILE A 236 -8.77 -9.97 -21.21
CA ILE A 236 -7.93 -9.63 -22.39
C ILE A 236 -8.46 -8.38 -23.12
N ASN A 237 -9.77 -8.19 -23.18
CA ASN A 237 -10.41 -7.17 -24.02
C ASN A 237 -11.47 -6.36 -23.30
N LYS A 238 -11.58 -6.45 -21.96
CA LYS A 238 -12.55 -5.69 -21.20
C LYS A 238 -11.88 -4.82 -20.14
N THR A 239 -12.50 -3.67 -19.90
CA THR A 239 -12.20 -2.78 -18.79
C THR A 239 -13.48 -2.62 -17.96
N PHE A 240 -13.34 -2.64 -16.64
CA PHE A 240 -14.45 -2.55 -15.70
C PHE A 240 -14.28 -1.31 -14.83
N PHE A 241 -15.38 -0.59 -14.62
CA PHE A 241 -15.46 0.50 -13.67
C PHE A 241 -16.63 0.27 -12.73
N PHE A 242 -16.43 0.46 -11.43
CA PHE A 242 -17.53 0.62 -10.49
C PHE A 242 -18.06 2.06 -10.55
N SER A 243 -19.37 2.25 -10.41
CA SER A 243 -19.97 3.58 -10.30
C SER A 243 -21.33 3.49 -9.61
N ASP A 244 -21.80 4.63 -9.09
CA ASP A 244 -23.11 4.77 -8.51
C ASP A 244 -24.17 5.15 -9.56
N ILE A 245 -24.96 4.16 -9.94
CA ILE A 245 -25.92 4.24 -11.04
C ILE A 245 -27.32 4.49 -10.47
N GLN A 246 -27.95 5.65 -10.71
CA GLN A 246 -29.36 5.80 -10.28
C GLN A 246 -30.29 4.93 -11.10
N GLY A 247 -31.30 4.39 -10.42
CA GLY A 247 -32.35 3.57 -11.01
C GLY A 247 -33.35 4.35 -11.87
N PHE A 248 -34.36 3.64 -12.36
CA PHE A 248 -35.40 4.16 -13.28
C PHE A 248 -36.33 5.20 -12.65
N ASP A 249 -36.44 5.21 -11.32
CA ASP A 249 -37.23 6.13 -10.53
C ASP A 249 -36.31 6.93 -9.60
N LEU A 250 -36.41 8.26 -9.63
CA LEU A 250 -35.70 9.18 -8.72
C LEU A 250 -35.98 8.85 -7.23
N THR A 251 -37.04 8.09 -6.93
CA THR A 251 -37.36 7.62 -5.58
C THR A 251 -36.71 6.29 -5.19
N GLU A 252 -35.92 5.66 -6.06
CA GLU A 252 -35.18 4.41 -5.79
C GLU A 252 -33.72 4.65 -5.36
N GLY A 253 -33.20 5.87 -5.54
CA GLY A 253 -31.84 6.24 -5.18
C GLY A 253 -30.73 5.72 -6.11
N ALA A 254 -29.48 6.02 -5.75
CA ALA A 254 -28.31 5.49 -6.45
C ALA A 254 -28.10 4.02 -6.06
N ARG A 255 -27.71 3.19 -7.04
CA ARG A 255 -27.38 1.77 -6.87
C ARG A 255 -25.95 1.53 -7.29
N PRO A 256 -25.21 0.61 -6.65
CA PRO A 256 -23.92 0.21 -7.18
C PRO A 256 -24.09 -0.40 -8.56
N GLY A 257 -23.12 -0.18 -9.45
CA GLY A 257 -23.12 -0.81 -10.76
C GLY A 257 -21.75 -0.87 -11.40
N LEU A 258 -21.62 -1.79 -12.35
CA LEU A 258 -20.41 -1.99 -13.15
C LEU A 258 -20.65 -1.46 -14.56
N ALA A 259 -19.80 -0.54 -14.99
CA ALA A 259 -19.67 -0.13 -16.38
C ALA A 259 -18.55 -0.93 -17.04
N ILE A 260 -18.87 -1.63 -18.13
CA ILE A 260 -17.98 -2.59 -18.77
C ILE A 260 -17.75 -2.14 -20.20
N ARG A 261 -16.48 -1.92 -20.58
CA ARG A 261 -16.11 -1.59 -21.95
C ARG A 261 -15.45 -2.77 -22.64
N ASP A 262 -16.10 -3.31 -23.67
CA ASP A 262 -15.50 -4.32 -24.54
C ASP A 262 -14.71 -3.63 -25.68
N HIS A 263 -13.39 -3.77 -25.65
CA HIS A 263 -12.45 -3.16 -26.61
C HIS A 263 -12.58 -3.69 -28.03
N ASN A 264 -13.02 -4.94 -28.22
CA ASN A 264 -13.20 -5.55 -29.53
C ASN A 264 -14.51 -5.12 -30.19
N LEU A 265 -15.59 -5.14 -29.41
CA LEU A 265 -16.92 -4.78 -29.90
C LEU A 265 -17.13 -3.27 -29.96
N LYS A 266 -16.32 -2.49 -29.25
CA LYS A 266 -16.48 -1.05 -29.05
C LYS A 266 -17.85 -0.72 -28.47
N THR A 267 -18.27 -1.52 -27.49
CA THR A 267 -19.56 -1.41 -26.81
C THR A 267 -19.35 -1.27 -25.33
N TRP A 268 -20.29 -0.59 -24.70
CA TRP A 268 -20.42 -0.51 -23.25
C TRP A 268 -21.60 -1.36 -22.80
N ASP A 269 -21.48 -1.98 -21.63
CA ASP A 269 -22.56 -2.68 -20.94
C ASP A 269 -22.62 -2.20 -19.49
N ILE A 270 -23.80 -2.26 -18.88
CA ILE A 270 -24.02 -1.90 -17.47
C ILE A 270 -24.62 -3.09 -16.72
N ILE A 271 -24.07 -3.39 -15.55
CA ILE A 271 -24.61 -4.38 -14.61
C ILE A 271 -24.96 -3.68 -13.29
N PHE A 272 -26.20 -3.83 -12.82
CA PHE A 272 -26.64 -3.29 -11.54
C PHE A 272 -26.34 -4.25 -10.39
N GLY A 273 -25.98 -3.68 -9.25
CA GLY A 273 -25.70 -4.38 -8.00
C GLY A 273 -26.86 -4.38 -7.00
N GLU A 274 -26.64 -5.08 -5.90
CA GLU A 274 -27.50 -5.08 -4.72
C GLU A 274 -27.36 -3.78 -3.93
N VAL A 275 -28.46 -3.30 -3.34
CA VAL A 275 -28.50 -2.06 -2.57
C VAL A 275 -28.42 -2.38 -1.06
N PRO A 276 -27.61 -1.66 -0.27
CA PRO A 276 -27.35 -2.02 1.13
C PRO A 276 -28.43 -1.56 2.13
N PHE A 277 -29.44 -0.84 1.65
CA PHE A 277 -30.55 -0.33 2.45
C PHE A 277 -31.90 -0.86 1.96
N ASP A 278 -32.89 -0.86 2.85
CA ASP A 278 -34.23 -1.33 2.53
C ASP A 278 -34.95 -0.30 1.65
N THR A 279 -35.15 -0.64 0.39
CA THR A 279 -35.83 0.22 -0.59
C THR A 279 -37.36 0.25 -0.41
N ASP A 280 -37.93 -0.71 0.33
CA ASP A 280 -39.36 -0.81 0.58
C ASP A 280 -39.77 -0.04 1.85
N ASP A 281 -38.89 0.01 2.87
CA ASP A 281 -39.06 0.86 4.07
C ASP A 281 -38.45 2.25 3.86
N LYS A 282 -39.25 3.15 3.28
CA LYS A 282 -38.85 4.53 2.97
C LYS A 282 -39.82 5.58 3.50
N ARG A 283 -39.28 6.76 3.79
CA ARG A 283 -40.02 7.94 4.26
C ARG A 283 -39.68 9.14 3.39
N THR A 284 -40.68 9.69 2.73
CA THR A 284 -40.56 10.96 1.99
C THR A 284 -41.11 12.08 2.85
N LEU A 285 -40.24 13.03 3.22
CA LEU A 285 -40.55 14.11 4.15
C LEU A 285 -40.35 15.47 3.47
N PRO A 286 -41.16 16.49 3.78
CA PRO A 286 -40.87 17.87 3.41
C PRO A 286 -39.60 18.32 4.13
N THR A 287 -38.66 18.88 3.37
CA THR A 287 -37.33 19.28 3.85
C THR A 287 -37.07 20.74 3.50
N LEU A 288 -36.76 21.55 4.51
CA LEU A 288 -36.21 22.89 4.33
C LEU A 288 -34.68 22.79 4.16
N SER A 289 -34.18 23.15 2.98
CA SER A 289 -32.76 23.07 2.68
C SER A 289 -31.96 24.24 3.24
N TRP A 290 -30.62 24.11 3.30
CA TRP A 290 -29.74 25.23 3.65
C TRP A 290 -29.86 26.43 2.70
N LEU A 291 -30.38 26.22 1.47
CA LEU A 291 -30.69 27.28 0.51
C LEU A 291 -32.03 27.98 0.79
N GLY A 292 -32.76 27.57 1.83
CA GLY A 292 -34.04 28.14 2.26
C GLY A 292 -35.24 27.68 1.42
N ASN A 293 -35.05 26.71 0.53
CA ASN A 293 -36.13 26.15 -0.29
C ASN A 293 -36.73 24.92 0.39
N ILE A 294 -38.04 24.74 0.26
CA ILE A 294 -38.72 23.53 0.75
C ILE A 294 -38.90 22.56 -0.43
N GLY A 295 -38.34 21.37 -0.30
CA GLY A 295 -38.50 20.24 -1.21
C GLY A 295 -38.97 18.98 -0.49
N GLU A 296 -39.03 17.86 -1.20
CA GLU A 296 -39.25 16.54 -0.59
C GLU A 296 -37.95 15.73 -0.64
N THR A 297 -37.56 15.13 0.49
CA THR A 297 -36.39 14.24 0.58
C THR A 297 -36.85 12.84 0.99
N THR A 298 -36.33 11.82 0.32
CA THR A 298 -36.59 10.41 0.67
C THR A 298 -35.46 9.84 1.50
N TYR A 299 -35.84 9.23 2.62
CA TYR A 299 -34.97 8.50 3.53
C TYR A 299 -35.30 7.02 3.50
N PHE A 300 -34.29 6.16 3.45
CA PHE A 300 -34.40 4.69 3.47
C PHE A 300 -33.95 4.13 4.80
N ARG A 301 -34.56 3.04 5.23
CA ARG A 301 -34.14 2.32 6.44
C ARG A 301 -32.78 1.67 6.21
N PHE A 302 -31.85 1.93 7.11
CA PHE A 302 -30.54 1.27 7.17
C PHE A 302 -30.19 0.97 8.63
N GLY A 303 -30.18 -0.32 8.98
CA GLY A 303 -30.05 -0.74 10.39
C GLY A 303 -31.13 -0.09 11.26
N ASP A 304 -30.70 0.72 12.23
CA ASP A 304 -31.59 1.49 13.10
C ASP A 304 -31.90 2.92 12.61
N ASP A 305 -31.20 3.36 11.56
CA ASP A 305 -31.27 4.71 11.02
C ASP A 305 -32.23 4.83 9.83
N TYR A 306 -32.60 6.08 9.54
CA TYR A 306 -33.18 6.48 8.25
C TYR A 306 -32.19 7.41 7.56
N ILE A 307 -31.57 6.91 6.49
CA ILE A 307 -30.51 7.61 5.76
C ILE A 307 -31.06 8.18 4.45
N GLN A 308 -30.55 9.33 4.04
CA GLN A 308 -30.95 9.92 2.77
C GLN A 308 -30.51 9.03 1.61
N SER A 309 -31.38 8.98 0.60
CA SER A 309 -31.03 8.51 -0.74
C SER A 309 -29.93 9.40 -1.34
N ALA A 310 -28.67 8.99 -1.18
CA ALA A 310 -27.49 9.69 -1.66
C ALA A 310 -26.71 8.81 -2.64
N THR A 311 -25.57 9.32 -3.04
CA THR A 311 -24.63 8.79 -4.03
C THR A 311 -23.43 8.24 -3.26
N TYR A 312 -22.82 7.15 -3.73
CA TYR A 312 -21.51 6.76 -3.18
C TYR A 312 -20.54 7.90 -3.48
N THR A 313 -19.84 8.38 -2.47
CA THR A 313 -18.93 9.53 -2.64
C THR A 313 -17.54 9.11 -3.04
N ASP A 314 -17.21 7.83 -2.84
CA ASP A 314 -15.88 7.29 -3.09
C ASP A 314 -15.92 5.75 -3.07
N ALA A 315 -14.99 5.09 -3.74
CA ALA A 315 -14.84 3.64 -3.70
C ALA A 315 -13.41 3.24 -4.06
N GLU A 316 -12.94 2.11 -3.53
CA GLU A 316 -11.60 1.57 -3.77
C GLU A 316 -11.66 0.04 -3.88
N GLU A 317 -10.72 -0.58 -4.60
CA GLU A 317 -10.47 -2.02 -4.46
C GLU A 317 -9.78 -2.28 -3.11
N ILE A 318 -10.11 -3.38 -2.44
CA ILE A 318 -9.53 -3.77 -1.15
C ILE A 318 -9.27 -5.27 -1.05
N GLN A 319 -8.06 -5.64 -0.70
CA GLN A 319 -7.61 -7.01 -0.49
C GLN A 319 -7.76 -7.40 0.99
N ILE A 320 -8.91 -7.98 1.35
CA ILE A 320 -9.19 -8.37 2.75
C ILE A 320 -8.31 -9.54 3.23
N PHE A 321 -7.90 -10.41 2.32
CA PHE A 321 -6.98 -11.52 2.57
C PHE A 321 -6.06 -11.68 1.36
N PRO A 322 -4.74 -11.82 1.53
CA PRO A 322 -3.78 -11.82 0.41
C PRO A 322 -4.06 -12.81 -0.73
N ASN A 323 -4.73 -13.93 -0.44
CA ASN A 323 -5.00 -14.99 -1.42
C ASN A 323 -6.46 -15.01 -1.94
N GLU A 324 -7.29 -14.05 -1.55
CA GLU A 324 -8.66 -13.93 -2.06
C GLU A 324 -8.73 -12.96 -3.27
N ASP A 325 -9.84 -12.95 -4.00
CA ASP A 325 -10.09 -11.84 -4.93
C ASP A 325 -10.41 -10.56 -4.13
N PRO A 326 -9.86 -9.39 -4.52
CA PRO A 326 -10.24 -8.10 -3.97
C PRO A 326 -11.75 -7.87 -3.95
N LEU A 327 -12.20 -7.09 -2.97
CA LEU A 327 -13.55 -6.53 -2.89
C LEU A 327 -13.53 -5.08 -3.36
N ILE A 328 -14.71 -4.52 -3.57
CA ILE A 328 -14.89 -3.06 -3.62
C ILE A 328 -15.36 -2.62 -2.25
N VAL A 329 -14.67 -1.65 -1.65
CA VAL A 329 -15.17 -0.90 -0.50
C VAL A 329 -15.71 0.43 -1.03
N ALA A 330 -16.99 0.71 -0.79
CA ALA A 330 -17.63 1.94 -1.23
C ALA A 330 -18.10 2.76 -0.03
N LYS A 331 -17.67 4.01 0.01
CA LYS A 331 -18.05 4.97 1.04
C LYS A 331 -19.35 5.66 0.67
N TYR A 332 -20.31 5.60 1.57
CA TYR A 332 -21.62 6.22 1.43
C TYR A 332 -21.76 7.37 2.42
N ALA A 333 -21.37 8.57 2.00
CA ALA A 333 -21.61 9.79 2.78
C ALA A 333 -23.05 10.28 2.56
N THR A 334 -23.82 10.35 3.64
CA THR A 334 -25.25 10.63 3.59
C THR A 334 -25.68 11.52 4.77
N ALA A 335 -26.94 11.93 4.78
CA ALA A 335 -27.56 12.57 5.94
C ALA A 335 -28.57 11.61 6.56
N ARG A 336 -28.43 11.32 7.86
CA ARG A 336 -29.39 10.51 8.61
C ARG A 336 -30.33 11.38 9.44
N LEU A 337 -31.54 10.90 9.70
CA LEU A 337 -32.47 11.54 10.64
C LEU A 337 -32.00 11.34 12.09
N LYS A 338 -31.97 12.41 12.88
CA LYS A 338 -31.69 12.34 14.33
C LYS A 338 -32.85 11.72 15.12
N ASP A 339 -34.07 11.90 14.63
CA ASP A 339 -35.30 11.35 15.19
C ASP A 339 -36.17 10.81 14.04
N SER A 340 -36.45 9.50 14.07
CA SER A 340 -37.26 8.81 13.05
C SER A 340 -38.76 9.11 13.14
N SER A 341 -39.21 9.93 14.09
CA SER A 341 -40.61 10.33 14.22
C SER A 341 -40.96 11.67 13.55
N VAL A 342 -39.95 12.43 13.09
CA VAL A 342 -40.17 13.76 12.48
C VAL A 342 -41.01 13.68 11.20
N ASP A 343 -41.92 14.63 11.01
CA ASP A 343 -42.78 14.75 9.82
C ASP A 343 -42.38 15.93 8.90
N PHE A 344 -41.40 16.73 9.33
CA PHE A 344 -40.77 17.82 8.57
C PHE A 344 -39.28 17.86 8.97
N VAL A 345 -38.40 18.05 8.00
CA VAL A 345 -36.94 18.10 8.22
C VAL A 345 -36.43 19.51 7.95
N THR A 346 -35.69 20.08 8.89
CA THR A 346 -34.83 21.24 8.65
C THR A 346 -33.39 20.76 8.54
N GLU A 347 -32.76 20.93 7.37
CA GLU A 347 -31.38 20.49 7.15
C GLU A 347 -30.41 21.09 8.18
N GLY A 348 -29.48 20.26 8.68
CA GLY A 348 -28.52 20.59 9.74
C GLY A 348 -29.14 20.62 11.15
N THR A 349 -30.47 20.67 11.27
CA THR A 349 -31.16 20.66 12.57
C THR A 349 -31.69 19.26 12.88
N ASP A 350 -32.55 18.71 12.01
CA ASP A 350 -33.26 17.45 12.22
C ASP A 350 -32.53 16.24 11.60
N ASN A 351 -31.57 16.49 10.72
CA ASN A 351 -30.63 15.51 10.18
C ASN A 351 -29.17 15.86 10.53
N GLU A 352 -28.28 14.88 10.37
CA GLU A 352 -26.83 15.01 10.56
C GLU A 352 -26.08 14.19 9.53
N ALA A 353 -24.83 14.57 9.25
CA ALA A 353 -23.94 13.80 8.39
C ALA A 353 -23.65 12.42 9.01
N ALA A 354 -23.62 11.41 8.15
CA ALA A 354 -23.23 10.06 8.49
C ALA A 354 -22.44 9.44 7.33
N THR A 355 -21.43 8.65 7.66
CA THR A 355 -20.62 7.91 6.70
C THR A 355 -20.72 6.42 7.03
N TYR A 356 -20.97 5.61 6.01
CA TYR A 356 -21.01 4.15 6.11
C TYR A 356 -20.15 3.53 5.03
N PHE A 357 -19.44 2.44 5.36
CA PHE A 357 -18.74 1.63 4.37
C PHE A 357 -19.55 0.40 3.98
N HIS A 358 -19.64 0.15 2.67
CA HIS A 358 -20.28 -1.03 2.11
C HIS A 358 -19.27 -1.81 1.28
N PHE A 359 -19.23 -3.13 1.48
CA PHE A 359 -18.29 -4.00 0.79
C PHE A 359 -19.01 -4.83 -0.25
N TYR A 360 -18.39 -5.01 -1.41
CA TYR A 360 -18.97 -5.74 -2.51
C TYR A 360 -17.99 -6.78 -3.07
N GLU A 361 -18.48 -8.00 -3.24
CA GLU A 361 -17.85 -8.98 -4.11
C GLU A 361 -18.22 -8.66 -5.56
N PHE A 362 -17.25 -8.74 -6.46
CA PHE A 362 -17.47 -8.48 -7.87
C PHE A 362 -16.78 -9.53 -8.76
N ASN A 363 -17.35 -9.73 -9.95
CA ASN A 363 -16.73 -10.49 -11.04
C ASN A 363 -17.19 -9.88 -12.37
N GLU A 364 -16.81 -10.49 -13.50
CA GLU A 364 -17.17 -9.98 -14.84
C GLU A 364 -18.68 -9.82 -15.10
N SER A 365 -19.55 -10.36 -14.25
CA SER A 365 -21.00 -10.45 -14.48
C SER A 365 -21.89 -10.05 -13.30
N SER A 366 -21.34 -9.73 -12.13
CA SER A 366 -22.14 -9.39 -10.95
C SER A 366 -21.37 -8.58 -9.93
N ILE A 367 -22.08 -7.76 -9.17
CA ILE A 367 -21.61 -7.11 -7.94
C ILE A 367 -22.63 -7.34 -6.83
N LYS A 368 -22.19 -7.86 -5.68
CA LYS A 368 -23.05 -8.33 -4.57
C LYS A 368 -22.52 -7.85 -3.24
N ILE A 369 -23.40 -7.66 -2.28
CA ILE A 369 -23.00 -7.18 -0.95
C ILE A 369 -22.24 -8.29 -0.20
N LYS A 370 -21.11 -7.93 0.39
CA LYS A 370 -20.41 -8.72 1.41
C LYS A 370 -20.55 -7.99 2.75
N ASN A 371 -21.14 -8.65 3.73
CA ASN A 371 -21.30 -8.07 5.06
C ASN A 371 -19.98 -8.17 5.82
N ILE A 372 -19.33 -7.04 6.03
CA ILE A 372 -18.09 -6.89 6.80
C ILE A 372 -18.35 -5.90 7.93
N THR A 373 -17.86 -6.22 9.13
CA THR A 373 -18.06 -5.37 10.31
C THR A 373 -16.84 -4.49 10.52
N ILE A 374 -17.08 -3.23 10.87
CA ILE A 374 -16.06 -2.30 11.37
C ILE A 374 -16.36 -2.03 12.84
N GLU A 375 -15.53 -2.56 13.73
CA GLU A 375 -15.64 -2.35 15.17
C GLU A 375 -15.24 -0.91 15.52
N ASN A 376 -16.06 -0.26 16.35
CA ASN A 376 -15.89 1.14 16.74
C ASN A 376 -15.85 2.11 15.53
N GLU A 377 -16.62 1.81 14.47
CA GLU A 377 -16.79 2.67 13.31
C GLU A 377 -17.25 4.08 13.72
N LYS A 378 -16.56 5.10 13.24
CA LYS A 378 -16.94 6.49 13.45
C LYS A 378 -17.95 6.91 12.37
N ILE A 379 -19.22 6.62 12.63
CA ILE A 379 -20.34 6.90 11.71
C ILE A 379 -20.58 8.41 11.55
N HIS A 380 -20.44 9.18 12.64
CA HIS A 380 -20.68 10.64 12.66
C HIS A 380 -19.48 11.42 12.16
N ASP A 381 -19.15 11.19 10.89
CA ASP A 381 -18.01 11.79 10.24
C ASP A 381 -18.39 12.34 8.87
N ASN A 382 -17.74 13.45 8.51
CA ASN A 382 -17.84 14.03 7.20
C ASN A 382 -16.46 13.94 6.56
N ALA A 383 -16.35 13.14 5.50
CA ALA A 383 -15.12 12.92 4.76
C ALA A 383 -15.43 12.77 3.27
N ASN A 384 -14.67 13.44 2.41
CA ASN A 384 -14.83 13.30 0.97
C ASN A 384 -14.05 12.11 0.41
N PHE A 385 -12.86 11.81 0.96
CA PHE A 385 -11.95 10.80 0.39
C PHE A 385 -11.54 9.76 1.43
N PHE A 386 -11.19 8.57 0.98
CA PHE A 386 -10.47 7.57 1.77
C PHE A 386 -9.45 6.84 0.88
N GLU A 387 -8.51 6.14 1.50
CA GLU A 387 -7.47 5.37 0.82
C GLU A 387 -7.44 3.95 1.39
N VAL A 388 -6.95 3.01 0.59
CA VAL A 388 -6.76 1.60 0.97
C VAL A 388 -5.30 1.23 0.77
N PHE A 389 -4.65 0.79 1.85
CA PHE A 389 -3.30 0.22 1.81
C PHE A 389 -2.98 -0.46 3.15
N ASP A 390 -1.95 -1.30 3.17
CA ASP A 390 -1.42 -1.91 4.39
C ASP A 390 -0.71 -0.86 5.27
N PHE A 391 -1.41 -0.35 6.29
CA PHE A 391 -0.95 0.74 7.15
C PHE A 391 0.04 0.27 8.21
N ASN A 392 -0.06 -0.99 8.64
CA ASN A 392 0.74 -1.56 9.72
C ASN A 392 1.71 -2.66 9.26
N ASN A 393 1.97 -2.75 7.96
CA ASN A 393 2.86 -3.71 7.31
C ASN A 393 2.66 -5.15 7.80
N ASP A 394 1.41 -5.59 7.86
CA ASP A 394 1.04 -6.96 8.26
C ASP A 394 0.61 -7.85 7.08
N GLY A 395 0.64 -7.31 5.87
CA GLY A 395 0.24 -7.94 4.62
C GLY A 395 -1.24 -7.74 4.26
N PHE A 396 -2.01 -6.97 5.04
CA PHE A 396 -3.44 -6.78 4.83
C PHE A 396 -3.81 -5.32 4.59
N ASP A 397 -4.68 -5.10 3.61
CA ASP A 397 -5.16 -3.74 3.35
C ASP A 397 -6.02 -3.20 4.50
N ASP A 398 -5.77 -1.95 4.87
CA ASP A 398 -6.49 -1.16 5.86
C ASP A 398 -7.29 -0.02 5.19
N ILE A 399 -8.20 0.61 5.93
CA ILE A 399 -9.00 1.76 5.45
C ILE A 399 -8.57 3.03 6.18
N ILE A 400 -8.16 4.05 5.42
CA ILE A 400 -7.69 5.33 5.95
C ILE A 400 -8.60 6.45 5.46
N VAL A 401 -9.34 7.08 6.38
CA VAL A 401 -10.33 8.11 6.07
C VAL A 401 -9.81 9.50 6.40
N SER A 402 -9.79 10.37 5.39
CA SER A 402 -9.45 11.78 5.52
C SER A 402 -10.67 12.58 6.02
N SER A 403 -10.84 12.57 7.34
CA SER A 403 -11.94 13.22 8.04
C SER A 403 -11.80 14.75 8.08
N TYR A 404 -12.92 15.46 7.96
CA TYR A 404 -13.02 16.89 8.26
C TYR A 404 -13.18 17.23 9.74
N ASP A 405 -13.02 16.26 10.64
CA ASP A 405 -13.09 16.48 12.08
C ASP A 405 -12.07 17.53 12.52
N GLU A 406 -12.44 18.26 13.56
CA GLU A 406 -11.72 19.41 14.09
C GLU A 406 -10.32 19.03 14.60
N SER A 407 -9.93 17.75 14.73
CA SER A 407 -8.58 17.33 15.16
C SER A 407 -7.55 17.24 14.04
N GLY A 408 -7.98 17.18 12.77
CA GLY A 408 -7.09 16.92 11.62
C GLY A 408 -6.44 15.53 11.59
N GLN A 409 -6.80 14.63 12.51
CA GLN A 409 -6.34 13.25 12.52
C GLN A 409 -7.15 12.38 11.54
N PRO A 410 -6.51 11.43 10.85
CA PRO A 410 -7.22 10.49 10.01
C PRO A 410 -7.95 9.48 10.88
N ILE A 411 -8.99 8.85 10.33
CA ILE A 411 -9.59 7.67 10.95
C ILE A 411 -9.01 6.46 10.25
N VAL A 412 -8.28 5.62 10.98
CA VAL A 412 -7.71 4.38 10.45
C VAL A 412 -8.51 3.21 11.00
N TYR A 413 -8.98 2.34 10.12
CA TYR A 413 -9.58 1.07 10.45
C TYR A 413 -8.63 -0.04 10.02
N LEU A 414 -8.05 -0.73 11.01
CA LEU A 414 -7.10 -1.82 10.80
C LEU A 414 -7.84 -3.12 10.53
N ASN A 415 -7.38 -3.88 9.55
CA ASN A 415 -7.87 -5.21 9.26
C ASN A 415 -7.57 -6.13 10.44
N THR A 416 -8.61 -6.78 10.96
CA THR A 416 -8.47 -7.70 12.10
C THR A 416 -7.86 -9.03 11.71
N GLN A 417 -7.67 -9.28 10.41
CA GLN A 417 -7.37 -10.57 9.80
C GLN A 417 -8.43 -11.65 10.09
N LEU A 418 -9.59 -11.26 10.63
CA LEU A 418 -10.72 -12.15 10.95
C LEU A 418 -11.95 -11.86 10.07
N GLY A 419 -11.76 -11.11 8.97
CA GLY A 419 -12.82 -10.73 8.02
C GLY A 419 -13.59 -9.47 8.41
N GLY A 420 -13.00 -8.63 9.26
CA GLY A 420 -13.55 -7.34 9.70
C GLY A 420 -12.44 -6.34 10.01
N PHE A 421 -12.82 -5.12 10.38
CA PHE A 421 -11.89 -4.06 10.75
C PHE A 421 -12.15 -3.56 12.16
N THR A 422 -11.18 -2.87 12.75
CA THR A 422 -11.37 -2.13 14.01
C THR A 422 -10.68 -0.78 13.96
N ARG A 423 -11.28 0.25 14.58
CA ARG A 423 -10.71 1.59 14.61
C ARG A 423 -9.45 1.64 15.48
N ALA A 424 -8.36 2.17 14.93
CA ALA A 424 -7.11 2.40 15.66
C ALA A 424 -7.11 3.72 16.45
N ASP A 425 -6.32 3.75 17.53
CA ASP A 425 -5.96 4.97 18.25
C ASP A 425 -4.61 5.49 17.72
N LEU A 426 -4.59 6.75 17.26
CA LEU A 426 -3.47 7.37 16.55
C LEU A 426 -2.94 8.61 17.28
N ASP A 427 -3.42 8.91 18.49
CA ASP A 427 -3.09 10.15 19.21
C ASP A 427 -1.59 10.33 19.45
N PHE A 428 -0.83 9.25 19.52
CA PHE A 428 0.62 9.27 19.71
C PHE A 428 1.44 9.31 18.41
N LEU A 429 0.84 8.92 17.27
CA LEU A 429 1.56 8.88 15.99
C LEU A 429 1.72 10.28 15.40
N PHE A 430 0.67 11.09 15.49
CA PHE A 430 0.61 12.38 14.83
C PHE A 430 0.53 13.52 15.85
N PRO A 431 1.48 14.48 15.85
CA PRO A 431 1.44 15.65 16.74
C PRO A 431 0.39 16.70 16.33
N LEU A 432 -0.73 16.28 15.73
CA LEU A 432 -1.76 17.15 15.17
C LEU A 432 -2.79 17.60 16.21
N SER A 433 -2.67 17.16 17.47
CA SER A 433 -3.55 17.63 18.55
C SER A 433 -3.50 19.16 18.74
N SER A 434 -2.39 19.80 18.37
CA SER A 434 -2.25 21.27 18.35
C SER A 434 -3.13 21.97 17.31
N LEU A 435 -3.61 21.22 16.30
CA LEU A 435 -4.48 21.67 15.21
C LEU A 435 -5.97 21.50 15.52
N SER A 436 -6.31 21.09 16.75
CA SER A 436 -7.70 20.93 17.19
C SER A 436 -8.53 22.22 16.99
N GLY A 437 -9.73 22.08 16.41
CA GLY A 437 -10.63 23.15 15.99
C GLY A 437 -10.59 23.49 14.49
N LEU A 438 -9.82 22.79 13.67
CA LEU A 438 -9.59 23.13 12.26
C LEU A 438 -9.84 21.92 11.34
N ALA A 439 -10.38 22.18 10.15
CA ALA A 439 -10.64 21.15 9.15
C ALA A 439 -9.42 20.93 8.25
N TYR A 440 -8.81 19.76 8.34
CA TYR A 440 -7.68 19.33 7.52
C TYR A 440 -8.05 18.14 6.63
N GLN A 441 -7.18 17.85 5.67
CA GLN A 441 -7.16 16.66 4.84
C GLN A 441 -5.77 16.04 4.95
N MET A 442 -5.71 14.73 4.74
CA MET A 442 -4.49 13.96 4.68
C MET A 442 -4.34 13.31 3.31
N LYS A 443 -3.09 13.15 2.88
CA LYS A 443 -2.72 12.32 1.75
C LYS A 443 -1.44 11.57 2.08
N ILE A 444 -1.39 10.28 1.77
CA ILE A 444 -0.15 9.51 1.80
C ILE A 444 0.65 9.81 0.53
N ILE A 445 1.96 9.98 0.69
CA ILE A 445 2.88 10.27 -0.42
C ILE A 445 4.10 9.36 -0.24
N ASN A 446 4.62 8.82 -1.34
CA ASN A 446 5.85 8.02 -1.39
C ASN A 446 5.84 6.81 -0.45
N THR A 447 5.48 5.64 -0.97
CA THR A 447 5.53 4.37 -0.22
C THR A 447 6.76 3.56 -0.61
N ASP A 448 7.57 3.13 0.35
CA ASP A 448 8.70 2.21 0.15
C ASP A 448 8.87 1.28 1.36
N ASN A 449 8.66 -0.01 1.18
CA ASN A 449 8.86 -1.06 2.21
C ASN A 449 8.22 -0.74 3.58
N GLY A 450 6.91 -0.46 3.59
CA GLY A 450 6.15 -0.13 4.82
C GLY A 450 6.45 1.24 5.42
N ILE A 451 7.37 2.01 4.82
CA ILE A 451 7.62 3.40 5.15
C ILE A 451 6.86 4.28 4.16
N PHE A 452 6.10 5.24 4.69
CA PHE A 452 5.34 6.18 3.88
C PHE A 452 5.42 7.59 4.44
N ASP A 453 5.31 8.58 3.57
CA ASP A 453 5.19 9.98 4.00
C ASP A 453 3.73 10.39 4.10
N ILE A 454 3.49 11.45 4.88
CA ILE A 454 2.16 12.00 5.08
C ILE A 454 2.18 13.49 4.82
N MET A 455 1.22 13.95 4.03
CA MET A 455 0.93 15.36 3.86
C MET A 455 -0.40 15.70 4.51
N VAL A 456 -0.42 16.77 5.31
CA VAL A 456 -1.64 17.29 5.95
C VAL A 456 -1.83 18.73 5.52
N PHE A 457 -3.02 19.08 5.02
CA PHE A 457 -3.31 20.39 4.46
C PHE A 457 -4.75 20.83 4.72
N PRO A 458 -5.09 22.13 4.73
CA PRO A 458 -6.42 22.59 5.15
C PRO A 458 -7.49 22.26 4.12
N ALA A 459 -8.63 21.77 4.59
CA ALA A 459 -9.77 21.43 3.74
C ALA A 459 -10.38 22.66 3.03
N ALA A 460 -10.31 23.84 3.65
CA ALA A 460 -10.85 25.09 3.11
C ALA A 460 -9.80 25.99 2.43
N GLY A 461 -8.58 25.46 2.24
CA GLY A 461 -7.46 26.21 1.70
C GLY A 461 -6.68 27.05 2.70
N THR A 462 -5.58 27.63 2.22
CA THR A 462 -4.69 28.50 2.98
C THR A 462 -5.17 29.96 2.90
N LYS A 463 -5.31 30.64 4.05
CA LYS A 463 -5.59 32.10 4.06
C LYS A 463 -4.28 32.87 3.95
N ARG A 464 -4.23 33.87 3.05
CA ARG A 464 -2.99 34.58 2.68
C ARG A 464 -2.52 35.64 3.69
N SER A 465 -3.00 35.67 4.93
CA SER A 465 -2.83 36.85 5.81
C SER A 465 -1.36 37.28 5.94
N GLU A 466 -1.13 38.55 5.61
CA GLU A 466 0.14 39.27 5.43
C GLU A 466 1.37 38.68 6.14
N PHE A 467 2.41 38.34 5.34
CA PHE A 467 3.79 38.01 5.74
C PHE A 467 4.15 38.28 7.22
N GLY A 468 3.95 37.30 8.11
CA GLY A 468 4.49 37.39 9.47
C GLY A 468 3.80 36.52 10.52
N THR A 469 4.36 35.32 10.73
CA THR A 469 4.23 34.43 11.90
C THR A 469 3.07 33.42 11.94
N THR A 470 3.01 32.52 10.95
CA THR A 470 3.45 31.12 11.13
C THR A 470 3.60 30.46 9.75
N PRO A 471 4.59 29.57 9.53
CA PRO A 471 4.80 28.95 8.23
C PRO A 471 3.65 27.96 7.97
N TYR A 472 2.94 28.17 6.87
CA TYR A 472 2.27 27.18 6.02
C TYR A 472 1.38 26.16 6.74
N ASP A 473 0.05 26.26 6.56
CA ASP A 473 -0.91 25.27 7.03
C ASP A 473 -0.74 23.86 6.38
N TRP A 474 0.33 23.64 5.62
CA TRP A 474 0.69 22.36 5.01
C TRP A 474 1.82 21.74 5.81
N PHE A 475 1.55 20.59 6.39
CA PHE A 475 2.51 19.78 7.11
C PHE A 475 2.93 18.61 6.23
N TYR A 476 4.21 18.26 6.31
CA TYR A 476 4.74 17.10 5.63
C TYR A 476 5.62 16.34 6.60
N PHE A 477 5.29 15.08 6.77
CA PHE A 477 5.90 14.16 7.71
C PHE A 477 6.57 13.07 6.90
N LYS A 478 7.89 13.06 6.89
CA LYS A 478 8.66 12.02 6.22
C LYS A 478 8.64 10.75 7.06
N GLY A 479 8.37 9.62 6.44
CA GLY A 479 8.49 8.31 7.08
C GLY A 479 9.95 7.99 7.39
N ASN A 480 10.22 7.54 8.62
CA ASN A 480 11.55 7.17 9.11
C ASN A 480 11.69 5.69 9.45
N LEU A 481 10.62 5.10 9.99
CA LEU A 481 10.55 3.70 10.38
C LEU A 481 9.20 3.14 9.94
N PRO A 482 9.14 1.86 9.53
CA PRO A 482 7.88 1.24 9.17
C PRO A 482 7.01 1.10 10.41
N LEU A 483 5.71 1.32 10.23
CA LEU A 483 4.71 0.89 11.21
C LEU A 483 4.59 -0.64 11.12
N SER A 484 4.30 -1.28 12.25
CA SER A 484 4.21 -2.74 12.33
C SER A 484 2.98 -3.18 13.14
N SER A 485 2.71 -4.48 13.21
CA SER A 485 1.50 -5.05 13.81
C SER A 485 1.52 -5.13 15.35
N GLY A 486 2.64 -4.83 16.00
CA GLY A 486 2.79 -4.93 17.45
C GLY A 486 2.11 -3.79 18.23
N PRO A 487 2.15 -3.84 19.58
CA PRO A 487 1.58 -2.78 20.41
C PRO A 487 2.14 -1.41 20.05
N ASN A 488 1.27 -0.41 19.91
CA ASN A 488 1.61 0.96 19.46
C ASN A 488 2.41 1.00 18.14
N PHE A 489 2.09 0.10 17.21
CA PHE A 489 2.74 -0.09 15.91
C PHE A 489 4.23 -0.45 15.96
N SER A 490 4.73 -0.96 17.08
CA SER A 490 6.13 -1.41 17.19
C SER A 490 6.37 -2.73 16.47
N ASN A 491 7.58 -2.94 15.93
CA ASN A 491 7.97 -4.25 15.38
C ASN A 491 8.00 -5.31 16.50
N PRO A 492 7.12 -6.32 16.46
CA PRO A 492 7.01 -7.32 17.52
C PRO A 492 8.24 -8.26 17.59
N ALA A 493 9.01 -8.41 16.51
CA ALA A 493 10.27 -9.17 16.51
C ALA A 493 11.30 -8.57 17.48
N MET A 494 11.28 -7.24 17.67
CA MET A 494 12.14 -6.58 18.67
C MET A 494 11.83 -7.00 20.11
N SER A 495 10.65 -7.58 20.34
CA SER A 495 10.21 -8.16 21.62
C SER A 495 10.28 -9.69 21.64
N GLY A 496 10.89 -10.31 20.63
CA GLY A 496 11.10 -11.76 20.52
C GLY A 496 9.86 -12.53 20.06
N GLU A 497 8.86 -11.88 19.47
CA GLU A 497 7.68 -12.54 18.91
C GLU A 497 7.40 -12.04 17.48
N PRO A 498 8.26 -12.33 16.49
CA PRO A 498 8.04 -11.93 15.10
C PRO A 498 6.64 -12.32 14.60
N GLY A 499 6.00 -11.40 13.87
CA GLY A 499 4.66 -11.58 13.33
C GLY A 499 3.51 -11.40 14.32
N PHE A 500 3.77 -11.18 15.62
CA PHE A 500 2.69 -10.94 16.57
C PHE A 500 1.85 -9.70 16.16
N ASN A 501 0.55 -9.90 16.00
CA ASN A 501 -0.38 -8.84 15.65
C ASN A 501 -1.31 -8.53 16.84
N GLU A 502 -1.17 -7.34 17.40
CA GLU A 502 -1.93 -6.86 18.56
C GLU A 502 -3.44 -6.81 18.24
N VAL A 503 -3.81 -6.28 17.07
CA VAL A 503 -5.21 -6.14 16.66
C VAL A 503 -5.88 -7.51 16.52
N TYR A 504 -5.25 -8.42 15.78
CA TYR A 504 -5.72 -9.78 15.62
C TYR A 504 -5.85 -10.49 16.97
N TYR A 505 -4.81 -10.39 17.82
CA TYR A 505 -4.78 -11.10 19.09
C TYR A 505 -5.90 -10.64 20.03
N LEU A 506 -6.11 -9.33 20.15
CA LEU A 506 -7.17 -8.78 21.01
C LEU A 506 -8.57 -9.07 20.46
N SER A 507 -8.73 -9.06 19.14
CA SER A 507 -10.00 -9.45 18.49
C SER A 507 -10.32 -10.93 18.69
N LYS A 508 -9.29 -11.79 18.71
CA LYS A 508 -9.44 -13.25 18.82
C LYS A 508 -9.59 -13.76 20.26
N TYR A 509 -8.94 -13.11 21.23
CA TYR A 509 -8.90 -13.56 22.63
C TYR A 509 -9.49 -12.51 23.60
N PRO A 510 -10.80 -12.54 23.86
CA PRO A 510 -11.47 -11.56 24.74
C PRO A 510 -10.96 -11.53 26.19
N ASP A 511 -10.33 -12.62 26.65
CA ASP A 511 -9.68 -12.68 27.97
C ASP A 511 -8.38 -11.86 28.02
N ALA A 512 -7.68 -11.73 26.90
CA ALA A 512 -6.55 -10.80 26.77
C ALA A 512 -7.03 -9.34 26.88
N GLN A 513 -8.08 -8.98 26.14
CA GLN A 513 -8.70 -7.64 26.22
C GLN A 513 -9.16 -7.35 27.65
N SER A 514 -9.86 -8.29 28.30
CA SER A 514 -10.29 -8.14 29.71
C SER A 514 -9.10 -7.94 30.66
N GLY A 515 -7.96 -8.59 30.39
CA GLY A 515 -6.73 -8.42 31.15
C GLY A 515 -6.17 -7.00 31.04
N ILE A 516 -6.21 -6.41 29.84
CA ILE A 516 -5.76 -5.04 29.58
C ILE A 516 -6.73 -4.04 30.21
N ASP A 517 -8.05 -4.21 30.00
CA ASP A 517 -9.08 -3.33 30.56
C ASP A 517 -9.01 -3.27 32.10
N SER A 518 -8.59 -4.38 32.73
CA SER A 518 -8.37 -4.46 34.18
C SER A 518 -7.03 -3.88 34.66
N GLY A 519 -6.14 -3.48 33.74
CA GLY A 519 -4.82 -2.93 34.00
C GLY A 519 -3.79 -3.96 34.50
N ILE A 520 -4.03 -5.26 34.26
CA ILE A 520 -3.09 -6.34 34.65
C ILE A 520 -1.95 -6.46 33.64
N TYR A 521 -2.25 -6.23 32.36
CA TYR A 521 -1.31 -6.29 31.25
C TYR A 521 -1.34 -4.98 30.47
N ASP A 522 -0.18 -4.54 29.99
CA ASP A 522 -0.05 -3.30 29.23
C ASP A 522 -0.46 -3.47 27.75
N SER A 523 -0.46 -4.71 27.24
CA SER A 523 -0.78 -5.05 25.84
C SER A 523 -1.17 -6.52 25.67
N GLY A 524 -1.72 -6.85 24.51
CA GLY A 524 -2.00 -8.22 24.05
C GLY A 524 -0.72 -9.03 23.96
N LEU A 525 0.37 -8.43 23.47
CA LEU A 525 1.69 -9.06 23.47
C LEU A 525 2.15 -9.45 24.88
N ALA A 526 2.01 -8.55 25.86
CA ALA A 526 2.38 -8.84 27.25
C ALA A 526 1.52 -9.97 27.85
N TYR A 527 0.22 -9.98 27.52
CA TYR A 527 -0.66 -11.08 27.89
C TYR A 527 -0.19 -12.41 27.26
N TYR A 528 0.06 -12.41 25.95
CA TYR A 528 0.49 -13.59 25.19
C TYR A 528 1.78 -14.19 25.77
N GLN A 529 2.81 -13.38 25.98
CA GLN A 529 4.08 -13.84 26.57
C GLN A 529 3.89 -14.46 27.97
N SER A 530 2.88 -14.01 28.73
CA SER A 530 2.61 -14.54 30.08
C SER A 530 1.74 -15.79 30.10
N ILE A 531 0.75 -15.89 29.20
CA ILE A 531 -0.30 -16.92 29.22
C ILE A 531 -0.42 -17.57 27.85
N GLY A 532 -0.66 -16.77 26.80
CA GLY A 532 -1.02 -17.28 25.47
C GLY A 532 0.04 -18.16 24.83
N GLN A 533 1.31 -17.87 25.04
CA GLN A 533 2.43 -18.64 24.50
C GLN A 533 2.42 -20.09 25.00
N ASN A 534 2.14 -20.30 26.30
CA ASN A 534 2.02 -21.64 26.89
C ASN A 534 0.71 -22.33 26.51
N ARG A 535 -0.33 -21.56 26.16
CA ARG A 535 -1.61 -22.07 25.68
C ARG A 535 -1.55 -22.51 24.21
N GLY A 536 -0.55 -22.04 23.46
CA GLY A 536 -0.42 -22.26 22.03
C GLY A 536 -1.35 -21.36 21.21
N ASP A 537 -1.59 -20.15 21.71
CA ASP A 537 -2.43 -19.18 21.02
C ASP A 537 -1.80 -18.74 19.71
N LEU A 538 -2.62 -18.66 18.66
CA LEU A 538 -2.27 -18.04 17.39
C LEU A 538 -2.03 -16.55 17.58
N THR A 539 -1.00 -16.00 16.95
CA THR A 539 -0.59 -14.59 17.08
C THR A 539 -0.87 -13.74 15.85
N PHE A 540 -1.25 -14.37 14.75
CA PHE A 540 -1.65 -13.78 13.46
C PHE A 540 -2.50 -14.81 12.68
N ASN A 541 -2.99 -14.44 11.49
CA ASN A 541 -3.72 -15.34 10.59
C ASN A 541 -2.91 -15.72 9.33
N SER A 542 -3.43 -16.66 8.54
CA SER A 542 -2.89 -16.93 7.20
C SER A 542 -2.90 -15.66 6.34
N GLY A 543 -1.87 -15.49 5.52
CA GLY A 543 -1.64 -14.34 4.65
C GLY A 543 -0.68 -13.32 5.25
N THR A 544 -0.42 -13.37 6.56
CA THR A 544 0.41 -12.37 7.24
C THR A 544 1.83 -12.27 6.67
N GLU A 545 2.26 -11.03 6.47
CA GLU A 545 3.66 -10.69 6.30
C GLU A 545 4.35 -10.62 7.67
N ILE A 546 5.42 -11.40 7.83
CA ILE A 546 6.21 -11.51 9.05
C ILE A 546 7.59 -10.94 8.78
N ILE A 547 7.89 -9.83 9.45
CA ILE A 547 9.21 -9.21 9.40
C ILE A 547 9.96 -9.50 10.71
N GLY A 548 11.13 -10.10 10.57
CA GLY A 548 12.07 -10.32 11.66
C GLY A 548 12.80 -9.06 12.10
N SER A 549 13.78 -9.25 12.96
CA SER A 549 14.62 -8.21 13.55
C SER A 549 16.02 -8.23 12.93
N ASN A 550 16.98 -7.59 13.61
CA ASN A 550 18.39 -7.67 13.26
C ASN A 550 19.16 -8.65 14.17
N ARG A 551 18.44 -9.60 14.75
CA ARG A 551 18.92 -10.63 15.67
C ARG A 551 18.38 -11.95 15.18
N ASN A 552 18.98 -13.04 15.65
CA ASN A 552 18.43 -14.37 15.44
C ASN A 552 16.99 -14.46 15.97
N ASP A 553 16.06 -14.64 15.05
CA ASP A 553 14.64 -14.74 15.31
C ASP A 553 14.15 -16.19 15.28
N GLU A 554 13.20 -16.48 16.16
CA GLU A 554 12.48 -17.75 16.17
C GLU A 554 11.03 -17.50 15.74
N ILE A 555 10.73 -17.86 14.49
CA ILE A 555 9.44 -17.59 13.84
C ILE A 555 8.61 -18.86 13.91
N LYS A 556 7.43 -18.77 14.52
CA LYS A 556 6.49 -19.91 14.62
C LYS A 556 5.52 -19.86 13.46
N THR A 557 5.37 -20.96 12.73
CA THR A 557 4.27 -21.12 11.78
C THR A 557 3.15 -21.94 12.42
N TYR A 558 1.92 -21.73 11.94
CA TYR A 558 0.74 -22.41 12.45
C TYR A 558 0.16 -23.45 11.46
N ASP A 559 0.91 -23.79 10.40
CA ASP A 559 0.46 -24.64 9.28
C ASP A 559 -0.90 -24.17 8.70
N LEU A 560 -1.11 -22.86 8.62
CA LEU A 560 -2.31 -22.21 8.07
C LEU A 560 -1.96 -21.47 6.78
N GLY A 561 -2.65 -21.80 5.69
CA GLY A 561 -2.54 -21.15 4.38
C GLY A 561 -1.11 -20.80 3.96
N SER A 562 -0.86 -19.55 3.54
CA SER A 562 0.47 -19.04 3.21
C SER A 562 0.91 -17.93 4.16
N LEU A 563 2.22 -17.80 4.34
CA LEU A 563 2.88 -16.70 5.03
C LEU A 563 3.98 -16.12 4.15
N GLN A 564 4.20 -14.81 4.24
CA GLN A 564 5.39 -14.17 3.68
C GLN A 564 6.32 -13.85 4.85
N ILE A 565 7.52 -14.43 4.86
CA ILE A 565 8.43 -14.36 6.00
C ILE A 565 9.76 -13.81 5.52
N ASN A 566 10.14 -12.65 6.07
CA ASN A 566 11.48 -12.09 5.95
C ASN A 566 12.19 -12.17 7.31
N GLY A 567 13.17 -13.06 7.46
CA GLY A 567 13.88 -13.26 8.72
C GLY A 567 14.71 -12.05 9.17
N GLY A 568 15.13 -11.21 8.23
CA GLY A 568 15.94 -10.02 8.52
C GLY A 568 17.43 -10.30 8.56
N GLU A 569 18.15 -9.72 9.54
CA GLU A 569 19.56 -10.04 9.76
C GLU A 569 19.69 -11.00 10.94
N GLY A 570 20.55 -12.01 10.81
CA GLY A 570 20.78 -12.93 11.92
C GLY A 570 20.95 -14.35 11.41
N VAL A 571 20.68 -15.30 12.30
CA VAL A 571 20.44 -16.70 11.92
C VAL A 571 19.00 -16.99 12.32
N ASP A 572 18.11 -16.90 11.35
CA ASP A 572 16.67 -16.92 11.59
C ASP A 572 16.10 -18.31 11.37
N THR A 573 15.21 -18.71 12.27
CA THR A 573 14.65 -20.06 12.32
C THR A 573 13.14 -20.03 12.20
N VAL A 574 12.63 -20.65 11.14
CA VAL A 574 11.19 -20.88 10.97
C VAL A 574 10.85 -22.28 11.47
N ASN A 575 9.94 -22.37 12.43
CA ASN A 575 9.50 -23.63 13.04
C ASN A 575 8.19 -24.11 12.46
N TYR A 576 8.21 -25.30 11.85
CA TYR A 576 7.02 -26.00 11.37
C TYR A 576 6.62 -27.14 12.31
N SER A 577 5.32 -27.40 12.41
CA SER A 577 4.80 -28.35 13.40
C SER A 577 4.84 -29.82 12.95
N SER A 578 4.88 -30.06 11.63
CA SER A 578 4.97 -31.41 11.06
C SER A 578 6.41 -31.79 10.69
N ASN A 579 6.68 -33.08 10.50
CA ASN A 579 7.98 -33.57 10.05
C ASN A 579 8.34 -33.06 8.65
N LYS A 580 9.63 -32.98 8.32
CA LYS A 580 10.14 -32.53 7.01
C LYS A 580 9.47 -33.27 5.83
N SER A 581 9.16 -34.56 5.99
CA SER A 581 8.52 -35.37 4.94
C SER A 581 7.13 -34.88 4.51
N SER A 582 6.47 -34.04 5.31
CA SER A 582 5.17 -33.44 4.97
C SER A 582 5.30 -32.27 4.01
N TYR A 583 6.51 -31.72 3.83
CA TYR A 583 6.75 -30.49 3.08
C TYR A 583 7.55 -30.73 1.81
N THR A 584 7.20 -29.97 0.77
CA THR A 584 8.07 -29.71 -0.39
C THR A 584 8.71 -28.34 -0.20
N ILE A 585 10.00 -28.25 -0.46
CA ILE A 585 10.80 -27.03 -0.25
C ILE A 585 11.58 -26.79 -1.54
N GLU A 586 11.42 -25.62 -2.14
CA GLU A 586 12.04 -25.26 -3.41
C GLU A 586 12.58 -23.82 -3.36
N LYS A 587 13.80 -23.59 -3.84
CA LYS A 587 14.36 -22.24 -3.96
C LYS A 587 14.04 -21.68 -5.35
N ILE A 588 13.35 -20.55 -5.39
CA ILE A 588 13.10 -19.78 -6.61
C ILE A 588 13.80 -18.43 -6.44
N LEU A 589 14.83 -18.18 -7.25
CA LEU A 589 15.71 -17.01 -7.10
C LEU A 589 16.33 -16.96 -5.69
N THR A 590 15.90 -15.99 -4.87
CA THR A 590 16.36 -15.78 -3.49
C THR A 590 15.34 -16.20 -2.44
N VAL A 591 14.16 -16.67 -2.85
CA VAL A 591 13.04 -17.01 -1.96
C VAL A 591 12.88 -18.52 -1.90
N TRP A 592 12.71 -19.06 -0.69
CA TRP A 592 12.37 -20.46 -0.47
C TRP A 592 10.86 -20.62 -0.33
N ASN A 593 10.26 -21.43 -1.20
CA ASN A 593 8.85 -21.78 -1.14
C ASN A 593 8.68 -23.08 -0.34
N VAL A 594 7.82 -23.06 0.67
CA VAL A 594 7.55 -24.21 1.54
C VAL A 594 6.08 -24.59 1.45
N LEU A 595 5.80 -25.77 0.91
CA LEU A 595 4.44 -26.27 0.70
C LEU A 595 4.16 -27.48 1.61
N ASN A 596 3.13 -27.39 2.45
CA ASN A 596 2.63 -28.56 3.17
C ASN A 596 1.74 -29.44 2.25
N THR A 597 2.36 -30.48 1.69
CA THR A 597 1.70 -31.40 0.74
C THR A 597 0.60 -32.27 1.36
N THR A 598 0.54 -32.35 2.70
CA THR A 598 -0.46 -33.16 3.40
C THR A 598 -1.75 -32.39 3.65
N LEU A 599 -1.64 -31.07 3.86
CA LEU A 599 -2.78 -30.19 4.15
C LEU A 599 -3.33 -29.48 2.91
N LEU A 600 -2.62 -29.54 1.77
CA LEU A 600 -2.97 -28.83 0.53
C LEU A 600 -3.18 -27.33 0.76
N THR A 601 -2.35 -26.74 1.64
CA THR A 601 -2.31 -25.30 1.86
C THR A 601 -1.63 -24.59 0.70
N GLU A 602 -1.69 -23.28 0.72
CA GLU A 602 -0.81 -22.44 -0.10
C GLU A 602 0.64 -22.53 0.42
N MET A 603 1.57 -21.91 -0.31
CA MET A 603 3.00 -22.00 -0.01
C MET A 603 3.43 -20.83 0.86
N ASP A 604 4.25 -21.11 1.87
CA ASP A 604 4.96 -20.06 2.60
C ASP A 604 6.18 -19.61 1.77
N GLU A 605 6.44 -18.31 1.76
CA GLU A 605 7.59 -17.70 1.12
C GLU A 605 8.59 -17.24 2.19
N LEU A 606 9.81 -17.78 2.14
CA LEU A 606 10.86 -17.46 3.11
C LEU A 606 12.00 -16.72 2.42
N GLN A 607 12.26 -15.50 2.88
CA GLN A 607 13.39 -14.66 2.50
C GLN A 607 14.27 -14.39 3.71
N SER A 608 15.59 -14.36 3.52
CA SER A 608 16.56 -14.13 4.62
C SER A 608 16.31 -15.05 5.82
N VAL A 609 16.09 -16.35 5.55
CA VAL A 609 15.91 -17.38 6.57
C VAL A 609 17.00 -18.42 6.40
N GLU A 610 17.77 -18.64 7.45
CA GLU A 610 18.89 -19.58 7.44
C GLU A 610 18.44 -20.99 7.82
N ARG A 611 17.39 -21.13 8.64
CA ARG A 611 16.99 -22.41 9.24
C ARG A 611 15.50 -22.66 9.09
N ILE A 612 15.17 -23.90 8.72
CA ILE A 612 13.83 -24.47 8.94
C ILE A 612 13.94 -25.59 9.97
N SER A 613 13.19 -25.46 11.07
CA SER A 613 13.11 -26.42 12.15
C SER A 613 11.85 -27.26 12.03
N PHE A 614 12.02 -28.57 12.07
CA PHE A 614 10.95 -29.56 12.10
C PHE A 614 11.13 -30.45 13.35
N PRO A 615 10.09 -31.18 13.80
CA PRO A 615 10.24 -32.12 14.92
C PRO A 615 11.30 -33.21 14.69
N ASP A 616 11.57 -33.58 13.43
CA ASP A 616 12.52 -34.63 13.03
C ASP A 616 13.88 -34.13 12.52
N GLY A 617 14.18 -32.83 12.65
CA GLY A 617 15.49 -32.26 12.34
C GLY A 617 15.45 -30.82 11.83
N ILE A 618 16.62 -30.32 11.43
CA ILE A 618 16.81 -28.95 10.94
C ILE A 618 17.30 -28.98 9.50
N LEU A 619 16.71 -28.15 8.64
CA LEU A 619 17.19 -27.87 7.30
C LEU A 619 17.88 -26.49 7.29
N ALA A 620 19.15 -26.46 6.90
CA ALA A 620 19.88 -25.22 6.70
C ALA A 620 19.80 -24.75 5.24
N LEU A 621 19.49 -23.47 5.02
CA LEU A 621 19.18 -22.87 3.73
C LEU A 621 20.28 -21.94 3.19
N ASP A 622 21.16 -21.47 4.07
CA ASP A 622 22.33 -20.59 3.84
C ASP A 622 23.49 -21.40 3.24
N ILE A 623 23.28 -21.85 2.01
CA ILE A 623 24.19 -22.74 1.28
C ILE A 623 25.12 -21.99 0.32
N ASP A 624 24.94 -20.69 0.13
CA ASP A 624 25.65 -19.93 -0.90
C ASP A 624 27.10 -19.62 -0.45
N ALA A 625 27.85 -18.95 -1.32
CA ALA A 625 29.24 -18.61 -1.05
C ALA A 625 29.31 -17.55 0.06
N GLY A 626 30.07 -17.83 1.13
CA GLY A 626 30.12 -16.93 2.29
C GLY A 626 29.20 -17.34 3.44
N ASP A 627 28.15 -18.13 3.17
CA ASP A 627 27.19 -18.56 4.18
C ASP A 627 27.71 -19.70 5.04
N THR A 628 27.28 -19.75 6.31
CA THR A 628 27.87 -20.64 7.31
C THR A 628 27.63 -22.11 6.98
N ALA A 629 26.40 -22.52 6.66
CA ALA A 629 26.13 -23.94 6.39
C ALA A 629 26.85 -24.42 5.12
N GLY A 630 26.82 -23.60 4.07
CA GLY A 630 27.59 -23.82 2.84
C GLY A 630 29.09 -23.96 3.11
N GLN A 631 29.67 -23.04 3.89
CA GLN A 631 31.08 -23.07 4.27
C GLN A 631 31.44 -24.30 5.11
N ALA A 632 30.62 -24.67 6.09
CA ALA A 632 30.84 -25.85 6.91
C ALA A 632 30.90 -27.12 6.03
N TYR A 633 29.94 -27.28 5.13
CA TYR A 633 29.90 -28.43 4.22
C TYR A 633 31.09 -28.43 3.25
N ARG A 634 31.34 -27.31 2.56
CA ARG A 634 32.42 -27.21 1.55
C ARG A 634 33.80 -27.35 2.16
N LEU A 635 34.06 -26.72 3.30
CA LEU A 635 35.34 -26.83 4.00
C LEU A 635 35.56 -28.27 4.48
N TYR A 636 34.53 -28.91 5.02
CA TYR A 636 34.63 -30.29 5.49
C TYR A 636 34.88 -31.27 4.33
N GLN A 637 34.14 -31.11 3.23
CA GLN A 637 34.37 -31.87 2.01
C GLN A 637 35.77 -31.61 1.45
N ALA A 638 36.21 -30.35 1.38
CA ALA A 638 37.54 -30.01 0.87
C ALA A 638 38.65 -30.60 1.74
N ALA A 639 38.49 -30.59 3.06
CA ALA A 639 39.46 -31.12 4.01
C ALA A 639 39.63 -32.63 3.90
N PHE A 640 38.54 -33.39 3.75
CA PHE A 640 38.58 -34.85 3.82
C PHE A 640 38.25 -35.55 2.51
N ALA A 641 37.97 -34.79 1.43
CA ALA A 641 37.51 -35.22 0.12
C ALA A 641 36.65 -36.49 0.13
N ARG A 642 35.55 -36.36 0.87
CA ARG A 642 34.41 -37.28 0.97
C ARG A 642 33.17 -36.44 1.25
N THR A 643 31.99 -37.01 1.03
CA THR A 643 30.75 -36.42 1.55
C THR A 643 30.86 -36.28 3.07
N PRO A 644 30.64 -35.06 3.61
CA PRO A 644 30.49 -34.83 5.03
C PRO A 644 29.44 -35.74 5.69
N ASP A 645 29.68 -36.15 6.94
CA ASP A 645 28.58 -36.59 7.79
C ASP A 645 27.88 -35.37 8.40
N MET A 646 26.54 -35.41 8.45
CA MET A 646 25.74 -34.24 8.82
C MET A 646 25.92 -33.84 10.29
N THR A 647 26.25 -34.79 11.18
CA THR A 647 26.61 -34.48 12.57
C THR A 647 27.89 -33.63 12.65
N GLY A 648 28.91 -33.93 11.83
CA GLY A 648 30.12 -33.11 11.73
C GLY A 648 29.84 -31.73 11.12
N VAL A 649 28.98 -31.64 10.10
CA VAL A 649 28.55 -30.34 9.54
C VAL A 649 27.85 -29.50 10.60
N ALA A 650 26.85 -30.07 11.30
CA ALA A 650 26.12 -29.41 12.38
C ALA A 650 27.06 -28.92 13.49
N TYR A 651 28.05 -29.74 13.86
CA TYR A 651 29.06 -29.38 14.86
C TYR A 651 29.85 -28.13 14.44
N HIS A 652 30.32 -28.07 13.19
CA HIS A 652 31.10 -26.94 12.70
C HIS A 652 30.26 -25.69 12.43
N MET A 653 29.00 -25.84 12.04
CA MET A 653 28.05 -24.72 11.99
C MET A 653 27.87 -24.11 13.39
N ASN A 654 27.63 -24.93 14.41
CA ASN A 654 27.52 -24.47 15.79
C ASN A 654 28.82 -23.82 16.31
N ASP A 655 30.00 -24.30 15.88
CA ASP A 655 31.26 -23.64 16.21
C ASP A 655 31.33 -22.22 15.62
N MET A 656 30.83 -22.01 14.41
CA MET A 656 30.84 -20.69 13.76
C MET A 656 29.76 -19.76 14.31
N GLU A 657 28.52 -20.24 14.42
CA GLU A 657 27.36 -19.43 14.82
C GLU A 657 27.23 -19.29 16.33
N GLY A 658 27.21 -20.42 17.05
CA GLY A 658 26.99 -20.45 18.49
C GLY A 658 28.23 -20.03 19.29
N ASN A 659 29.42 -20.46 18.84
CA ASN A 659 30.68 -20.20 19.54
C ASN A 659 31.51 -19.04 18.94
N GLY A 660 31.11 -18.49 17.78
CA GLY A 660 31.80 -17.36 17.14
C GLY A 660 33.19 -17.71 16.59
N LEU A 661 33.45 -18.97 16.27
CA LEU A 661 34.75 -19.43 15.79
C LEU A 661 34.94 -19.02 14.32
N ALA A 662 36.00 -18.26 14.02
CA ALA A 662 36.32 -17.89 12.65
C ALA A 662 36.59 -19.13 11.76
N LEU A 663 36.17 -19.08 10.50
CA LEU A 663 36.36 -20.17 9.53
C LEU A 663 37.82 -20.65 9.43
N GLU A 664 38.79 -19.74 9.54
CA GLU A 664 40.23 -20.10 9.54
C GLU A 664 40.60 -21.00 10.72
N ASN A 665 39.98 -20.83 11.89
CA ASN A 665 40.21 -21.70 13.02
C ASN A 665 39.60 -23.09 12.80
N VAL A 666 38.41 -23.16 12.18
CA VAL A 666 37.79 -24.43 11.75
C VAL A 666 38.70 -25.16 10.75
N ALA A 667 39.24 -24.44 9.76
CA ALA A 667 40.18 -25.00 8.78
C ALA A 667 41.48 -25.49 9.44
N ASN A 668 42.02 -24.75 10.41
CA ASN A 668 43.18 -25.20 11.19
C ASN A 668 42.87 -26.47 12.00
N ASN A 669 41.68 -26.59 12.59
CA ASN A 669 41.25 -27.79 13.30
C ASN A 669 41.17 -29.00 12.35
N PHE A 670 40.66 -28.81 11.14
CA PHE A 670 40.71 -29.85 10.11
C PHE A 670 42.15 -30.24 9.78
N ILE A 671 43.03 -29.29 9.47
CA ILE A 671 44.44 -29.55 9.14
C ILE A 671 45.17 -30.30 10.27
N ALA A 672 44.87 -29.95 11.53
CA ALA A 672 45.46 -30.59 12.71
C ALA A 672 44.92 -32.01 12.96
N SER A 673 43.78 -32.38 12.37
CA SER A 673 43.11 -33.66 12.61
C SER A 673 43.92 -34.86 12.09
N PRO A 674 43.80 -36.04 12.74
CA PRO A 674 44.41 -37.27 12.23
C PRO A 674 43.95 -37.67 10.83
N GLU A 675 42.70 -37.39 10.46
CA GLU A 675 42.13 -37.72 9.15
C GLU A 675 42.81 -36.88 8.05
N PHE A 676 42.96 -35.57 8.26
CA PHE A 676 43.67 -34.70 7.33
C PHE A 676 45.13 -35.13 7.16
N LYS A 677 45.84 -35.41 8.26
CA LYS A 677 47.24 -35.87 8.22
C LYS A 677 47.40 -37.22 7.51
N THR A 678 46.39 -38.09 7.60
CA THR A 678 46.38 -39.35 6.84
C THR A 678 46.24 -39.10 5.34
N LYS A 679 45.45 -38.09 4.94
CA LYS A 679 45.16 -37.79 3.54
C LYS A 679 46.21 -36.90 2.86
N TYR A 680 46.77 -35.93 3.59
CA TYR A 680 47.73 -34.95 3.08
C TYR A 680 49.18 -35.22 3.50
N GLY A 681 49.39 -36.14 4.45
CA GLY A 681 50.69 -36.40 5.08
C GLY A 681 50.90 -35.61 6.37
N GLU A 682 51.77 -36.10 7.27
CA GLU A 682 52.04 -35.45 8.56
C GLU A 682 52.69 -34.06 8.40
N ASN A 683 53.57 -33.91 7.40
CA ASN A 683 54.27 -32.66 7.08
C ASN A 683 54.63 -32.63 5.57
N PRO A 684 53.64 -32.52 4.67
CA PRO A 684 53.93 -32.44 3.23
C PRO A 684 54.73 -31.17 2.91
N SER A 685 55.57 -31.23 1.89
CA SER A 685 56.13 -30.02 1.28
C SER A 685 55.02 -29.20 0.64
N ASP A 686 55.25 -27.91 0.41
CA ASP A 686 54.23 -27.03 -0.16
C ASP A 686 53.75 -27.52 -1.53
N ASP A 687 54.65 -27.99 -2.39
CA ASP A 687 54.30 -28.57 -3.69
C ASP A 687 53.33 -29.75 -3.55
N VAL A 688 53.60 -30.66 -2.62
CA VAL A 688 52.76 -31.84 -2.37
C VAL A 688 51.42 -31.42 -1.76
N PHE A 689 51.42 -30.46 -0.83
CA PHE A 689 50.22 -29.96 -0.20
C PHE A 689 49.28 -29.30 -1.23
N ILE A 690 49.81 -28.43 -2.08
CA ILE A 690 49.03 -27.74 -3.13
C ILE A 690 48.50 -28.76 -4.14
N ASP A 691 49.33 -29.68 -4.63
CA ASP A 691 48.88 -30.72 -5.56
C ASP A 691 47.76 -31.58 -4.98
N LEU A 692 47.84 -31.92 -3.68
CA LEU A 692 46.79 -32.67 -2.99
C LEU A 692 45.52 -31.86 -2.78
N LEU A 693 45.59 -30.53 -2.59
CA LEU A 693 44.39 -29.67 -2.59
C LEU A 693 43.69 -29.68 -3.95
N TYR A 694 44.43 -29.50 -5.05
CA TYR A 694 43.85 -29.62 -6.40
C TYR A 694 43.22 -31.00 -6.63
N GLN A 695 43.89 -32.08 -6.24
CA GLN A 695 43.39 -33.44 -6.47
C GLN A 695 42.16 -33.76 -5.63
N ASN A 696 42.21 -33.45 -4.33
CA ASN A 696 41.16 -33.81 -3.40
C ASN A 696 39.92 -32.91 -3.55
N VAL A 697 40.11 -31.60 -3.77
CA VAL A 697 39.00 -30.65 -3.83
C VAL A 697 38.44 -30.53 -5.25
N LEU A 698 39.31 -30.43 -6.26
CA LEU A 698 38.90 -30.12 -7.64
C LEU A 698 38.99 -31.33 -8.59
N GLY A 699 39.48 -32.49 -8.12
CA GLY A 699 39.57 -33.71 -8.91
C GLY A 699 40.61 -33.68 -10.03
N ARG A 700 41.55 -32.72 -10.02
CA ARG A 700 42.58 -32.54 -11.05
C ARG A 700 43.95 -32.23 -10.46
N SER A 701 45.01 -32.27 -11.26
CA SER A 701 46.33 -31.80 -10.82
C SER A 701 46.44 -30.27 -10.96
N ALA A 702 47.33 -29.66 -10.16
CA ALA A 702 47.68 -28.26 -10.34
C ALA A 702 48.31 -28.05 -11.72
N ASP A 703 47.92 -26.98 -12.40
CA ASP A 703 48.71 -26.46 -13.51
C ASP A 703 49.93 -25.67 -12.99
N ALA A 704 50.87 -25.36 -13.89
CA ALA A 704 52.13 -24.73 -13.51
C ALA A 704 51.94 -23.34 -12.88
N ASP A 705 50.95 -22.57 -13.36
CA ASP A 705 50.70 -21.20 -12.91
C ASP A 705 50.00 -21.20 -11.56
N GLY A 706 49.00 -22.07 -11.37
CA GLY A 706 48.30 -22.28 -10.10
C GLY A 706 49.25 -22.78 -9.00
N LEU A 707 50.13 -23.74 -9.31
CA LEU A 707 51.15 -24.21 -8.37
C LEU A 707 52.12 -23.07 -7.99
N ALA A 708 52.59 -22.30 -8.97
CA ALA A 708 53.48 -21.17 -8.73
C ALA A 708 52.81 -20.07 -7.88
N PHE A 709 51.53 -19.79 -8.12
CA PHE A 709 50.75 -18.81 -7.37
C PHE A 709 50.74 -19.13 -5.87
N TYR A 710 50.28 -20.32 -5.47
CA TYR A 710 50.20 -20.69 -4.05
C TYR A 710 51.58 -20.79 -3.39
N LYS A 711 52.58 -21.34 -4.11
CA LYS A 711 53.97 -21.41 -3.61
C LYS A 711 54.55 -20.03 -3.31
N ASN A 712 54.31 -19.04 -4.18
CA ASN A 712 54.81 -17.69 -3.94
C ASN A 712 54.17 -17.08 -2.70
N HIS A 713 52.85 -17.23 -2.52
CA HIS A 713 52.16 -16.73 -1.33
C HIS A 713 52.63 -17.40 -0.03
N PHE A 714 52.93 -18.71 -0.06
CA PHE A 714 53.51 -19.40 1.09
C PHE A 714 54.94 -18.94 1.38
N ASN A 715 55.79 -18.77 0.36
CA ASN A 715 57.16 -18.30 0.51
C ASN A 715 57.24 -16.86 1.04
N GLU A 716 56.30 -16.00 0.62
CA GLU A 716 56.20 -14.61 1.06
C GLU A 716 55.49 -14.46 2.42
N GLY A 717 54.88 -15.54 2.93
CA GLY A 717 54.14 -15.54 4.20
C GLY A 717 52.81 -14.76 4.12
N THR A 718 52.29 -14.52 2.92
CA THR A 718 51.04 -13.77 2.70
C THR A 718 49.80 -14.65 2.74
N MET A 719 49.95 -15.98 2.79
CA MET A 719 48.85 -16.94 2.90
C MET A 719 49.22 -18.11 3.83
N SER A 720 48.30 -18.50 4.72
CA SER A 720 48.42 -19.70 5.54
C SER A 720 47.93 -20.95 4.80
N ARG A 721 48.29 -22.15 5.25
CA ARG A 721 47.71 -23.40 4.69
C ARG A 721 46.20 -23.50 4.93
N ALA A 722 45.71 -22.94 6.04
CA ALA A 722 44.28 -22.85 6.33
C ALA A 722 43.57 -21.89 5.35
N ALA A 723 44.16 -20.72 5.09
CA ALA A 723 43.66 -19.78 4.10
C ALA A 723 43.66 -20.38 2.68
N ALA A 724 44.68 -21.18 2.33
CA ALA A 724 44.67 -21.93 1.07
C ALA A 724 43.53 -22.96 1.02
N LEU A 725 43.35 -23.78 2.06
CA LEU A 725 42.25 -24.75 2.14
C LEU A 725 40.88 -24.09 1.98
N ILE A 726 40.66 -22.96 2.68
CA ILE A 726 39.44 -22.15 2.54
C ILE A 726 39.30 -21.62 1.11
N GLY A 727 40.37 -21.08 0.53
CA GLY A 727 40.36 -20.58 -0.84
C GLY A 727 40.02 -21.65 -1.88
N PHE A 728 40.40 -22.91 -1.65
CA PHE A 728 39.96 -24.03 -2.47
C PHE A 728 38.49 -24.40 -2.20
N ALA A 729 38.08 -24.47 -0.93
CA ALA A 729 36.71 -24.81 -0.52
C ALA A 729 35.68 -23.80 -1.07
N GLU A 730 35.98 -22.51 -1.00
CA GLU A 730 35.14 -21.41 -1.47
C GLU A 730 35.49 -20.94 -2.89
N SER A 731 36.29 -21.72 -3.63
CA SER A 731 36.57 -21.40 -5.03
C SER A 731 35.29 -21.54 -5.88
N PRO A 732 35.09 -20.70 -6.92
CA PRO A 732 33.95 -20.86 -7.82
C PRO A 732 33.85 -22.25 -8.45
N GLU A 733 34.99 -22.90 -8.70
CA GLU A 733 35.06 -24.28 -9.21
C GLU A 733 34.51 -25.27 -8.18
N ASN A 734 34.96 -25.21 -6.91
CA ASN A 734 34.47 -26.12 -5.88
C ASN A 734 33.00 -25.86 -5.50
N ILE A 735 32.58 -24.60 -5.43
CA ILE A 735 31.17 -24.24 -5.23
C ILE A 735 30.31 -24.88 -6.32
N SER A 736 30.73 -24.81 -7.59
CA SER A 736 30.02 -25.44 -8.70
C SER A 736 29.99 -26.97 -8.61
N LEU A 737 31.06 -27.59 -8.10
CA LEU A 737 31.12 -29.05 -7.88
C LEU A 737 30.24 -29.52 -6.72
N VAL A 738 30.08 -28.68 -5.69
CA VAL A 738 29.31 -29.00 -4.48
C VAL A 738 27.83 -28.64 -4.62
N ALA A 739 27.48 -27.60 -5.40
CA ALA A 739 26.12 -27.09 -5.49
C ALA A 739 25.04 -28.17 -5.71
N PRO A 740 25.20 -29.15 -6.62
CA PRO A 740 24.19 -30.20 -6.82
C PRO A 740 23.98 -31.12 -5.60
N GLN A 741 24.87 -31.11 -4.61
CA GLN A 741 24.78 -31.92 -3.39
C GLN A 741 23.96 -31.23 -2.29
N ILE A 742 23.86 -29.91 -2.32
CA ILE A 742 23.25 -29.09 -1.26
C ILE A 742 22.18 -28.11 -1.78
N GLU A 743 21.81 -28.19 -3.06
CA GLU A 743 20.86 -27.26 -3.72
C GLU A 743 19.49 -27.15 -3.03
N ASN A 744 19.07 -28.20 -2.32
CA ASN A 744 17.81 -28.24 -1.55
C ASN A 744 18.00 -27.99 -0.05
N GLY A 745 19.12 -27.36 0.32
CA GLY A 745 19.54 -27.17 1.71
C GLY A 745 20.29 -28.37 2.29
N ILE A 746 20.83 -28.19 3.50
CA ILE A 746 21.59 -29.21 4.23
C ILE A 746 20.71 -29.77 5.37
N TRP A 747 20.29 -31.03 5.24
CA TRP A 747 19.41 -31.69 6.21
C TRP A 747 20.17 -32.35 7.35
N MET A 748 19.80 -32.01 8.59
CA MET A 748 20.36 -32.54 9.82
C MET A 748 19.24 -33.19 10.65
N ALA A 749 19.08 -34.51 10.50
CA ALA A 749 18.08 -35.29 11.23
C ALA A 749 18.36 -35.34 12.75
N SER A 750 17.31 -35.34 13.57
CA SER A 750 17.36 -35.44 15.04
C SER A 750 17.30 -36.87 15.60
#